data_AF-A0A2P6VDG3-F1
#
_entry.id   AF-A0A2P6VDG3-F1
#
_cell.length_a   1.000
_cell.length_b   1.000
_cell.length_c   1.000
_cell.angle_alpha   90.00
_cell.angle_beta   90.00
_cell.angle_gamma   90.00
#
_symmetry.space_group_name_H-M   'P 1'
#
loop_
_entity.id
_entity.type
_entity.pdbx_description
1 polymer ?
#
loop_
_entity_poly.entity_id
_entity_poly.type
_entity_poly.pdbx_seq_one_letter_code
_entity_poly.pdbx_strand_id
1 'polypeptide(L)'
;MAPLKHIVTPTPSDIAISQAAQAELLPIKEIAAELGLDEAQYEPMGHLKAKVCLSVRDKLAHVKNGKYIVVAGITPTPLGEGKSTTTVGLCQALGAHLGKKVVTCVRQPSQGPTFGIKGGAAGGGYSQVVPMEEFNLHLTGDIHAITAATNLLAAAIDVRIFHEATQSDAALFNRLCPADQNGGRRFASVMLRRLKKLGIDKTDPNELTPEERSKFVRLDIDPDAVTWRRVLDTNDRFLRGITIGQGAQEKGMERKTSFDIAVASEIMAILAVTTSLGDMRERLGRIVIGNSRGGDPVTADDLGVGGALTAMMKDAIQPTLMQTLEHTPVLVHAGPFANIATGNSSIVADQLALKLAGPEGYVVTEAGFGADIGAEKFCNIKCRYSGLTPDCMVIVATVRALKMHGGGPPVVAGKPLDHAYKTENLELLRAGCCNLARHIANARTFGVPVVVAINRFATDTDAELGVVQAEALAAGADAAAVAQHHEQGGAGAVDLANAVIAACQKPAAFKFLYPLEAPLKDKIESIARNIYGAGAVEFSAEAEASLAAYTRQGFGGLPVCMAKTQYSFSNDPAVKGAPSGFTFKVREVKVAAGAGWLIAICGDMMMIPGLPTRPAFYDIDIDPETGRRHKRASMSDGVALLAERLQALSDEGVKTVPATANPSPLGLYAFALTTALLMGSKTQLTEPKATAQLAYSFGFFFGGLTQFCAGLMEYQRKNTFGMVAFCVFGAFWISLAFFTTLSAAKVFEPMPVGGDRLMLSLFGCLTCALWLCTFHTNVVTCWLFFSVVVLFFLLAGGVGPSSERVTLTKVAGYWGFMVAAVAFYDGTAALLKEVYGRQVLPVWPLKPVNKISLGDFGTKRFLTTETARKSTGGKAPRKQLATKAARKSAPATGGVKKPHRYRPGTVALREIRKYQKSTELLIRKLPFQRLVREIAQDFKTDLRFQSSAVLALQEAAEAYLVGLFEDTNLCAIHAKRVTIMPKDIQLARRIRGERA
;
A
#
# COMPACT_ATOMS: atom_id res chain seq x y z
N MET A 1 10.81 17.02 15.19
CA MET A 1 9.68 16.11 15.55
C MET A 1 8.42 16.90 15.92
N ALA A 2 7.23 16.45 15.51
CA ALA A 2 5.95 17.11 15.86
C ALA A 2 4.81 16.08 16.07
N PRO A 3 3.95 16.24 17.09
CA PRO A 3 2.79 15.38 17.30
C PRO A 3 1.79 15.41 16.12
N LEU A 4 1.06 14.31 15.93
CA LEU A 4 -0.02 14.25 14.95
C LEU A 4 -1.12 15.28 15.27
N LYS A 5 -1.53 16.03 14.24
CA LYS A 5 -2.59 17.03 14.36
C LYS A 5 -3.98 16.49 14.03
N HIS A 6 -4.05 15.43 13.23
CA HIS A 6 -5.29 14.89 12.67
C HIS A 6 -5.33 13.36 12.84
N ILE A 7 -6.07 12.89 13.84
CA ILE A 7 -6.36 11.48 14.09
C ILE A 7 -7.84 11.24 13.77
N VAL A 8 -8.12 10.18 13.02
CA VAL A 8 -9.47 9.78 12.58
C VAL A 8 -9.85 8.48 13.30
N THR A 9 -11.10 8.42 13.74
CA THR A 9 -11.68 7.24 14.40
C THR A 9 -13.00 6.87 13.71
N PRO A 10 -13.23 5.60 13.32
CA PRO A 10 -12.31 4.46 13.46
C PRO A 10 -11.04 4.64 12.61
N THR A 11 -9.93 4.03 13.06
CA THR A 11 -8.62 4.14 12.40
C THR A 11 -8.71 3.71 10.93
N PRO A 12 -8.34 4.58 9.97
CA PRO A 12 -8.36 4.22 8.55
C PRO A 12 -7.37 3.10 8.23
N SER A 13 -7.43 2.56 7.01
CA SER A 13 -6.42 1.60 6.55
C SER A 13 -5.01 2.20 6.58
N ASP A 14 -4.01 1.37 6.86
CA ASP A 14 -2.61 1.81 6.99
C ASP A 14 -2.12 2.65 5.80
N ILE A 15 -2.46 2.22 4.58
CA ILE A 15 -2.09 2.92 3.35
C ILE A 15 -2.78 4.27 3.23
N ALA A 16 -4.04 4.39 3.64
CA ALA A 16 -4.77 5.66 3.61
C ALA A 16 -4.14 6.68 4.57
N ILE A 17 -3.71 6.24 5.75
CA ILE A 17 -2.97 7.09 6.70
C ILE A 17 -1.64 7.55 6.09
N SER A 18 -0.86 6.63 5.53
CA SER A 18 0.42 6.98 4.87
C SER A 18 0.25 7.93 3.69
N GLN A 19 -0.83 7.80 2.91
CA GLN A 19 -1.11 8.66 1.75
C GLN A 19 -1.61 10.03 2.17
N ALA A 20 -2.49 10.11 3.18
CA ALA A 20 -2.97 11.38 3.73
C ALA A 20 -1.81 12.22 4.31
N ALA A 21 -0.83 11.56 4.96
CA ALA A 21 0.33 12.23 5.54
C ALA A 21 1.37 12.71 4.51
N GLN A 22 1.30 12.28 3.25
CA GLN A 22 2.39 12.47 2.27
C GLN A 22 2.75 13.94 2.03
N ALA A 23 1.77 14.85 2.06
CA ALA A 23 1.99 16.29 1.90
C ALA A 23 2.62 16.95 3.14
N GLU A 24 2.55 16.30 4.30
CA GLU A 24 3.05 16.81 5.58
C GLU A 24 4.43 16.23 5.94
N LEU A 25 4.94 15.25 5.19
CA LEU A 25 6.25 14.64 5.45
C LEU A 25 7.37 15.64 5.24
N LEU A 26 8.34 15.63 6.15
CA LEU A 26 9.50 16.50 6.05
C LEU A 26 10.45 16.01 4.95
N PRO A 27 11.07 16.93 4.18
CA PRO A 27 12.19 16.59 3.33
C PRO A 27 13.28 15.86 4.12
N ILE A 28 13.90 14.83 3.54
CA ILE A 28 14.86 13.99 4.26
C ILE A 28 16.07 14.77 4.80
N LYS A 29 16.43 15.88 4.14
CA LYS A 29 17.48 16.81 4.61
C LYS A 29 17.18 17.39 5.99
N GLU A 30 15.90 17.60 6.33
CA GLU A 30 15.49 18.16 7.62
C GLU A 30 15.60 17.11 8.72
N ILE A 31 15.21 15.86 8.41
CA ILE A 31 15.43 14.71 9.31
C ILE A 31 16.93 14.48 9.53
N ALA A 32 17.74 14.58 8.47
CA ALA A 32 19.19 14.45 8.56
C ALA A 32 19.81 15.58 9.42
N ALA A 33 19.34 16.82 9.24
CA ALA A 33 19.77 17.95 10.07
C ALA A 33 19.38 17.78 11.56
N GLU A 34 18.19 17.22 11.86
CA GLU A 34 17.77 16.90 13.24
C GLU A 34 18.68 15.84 13.89
N LEU A 35 19.25 14.94 13.09
CA LEU A 35 20.27 13.99 13.55
C LEU A 35 21.67 14.61 13.70
N GLY A 36 21.89 15.82 13.19
CA GLY A 36 23.20 16.47 13.14
C GLY A 36 24.08 15.99 11.99
N LEU A 37 23.48 15.50 10.89
CA LEU A 37 24.20 15.09 9.69
C LEU A 37 24.39 16.28 8.74
N ASP A 38 25.60 16.42 8.19
CA ASP A 38 25.91 17.35 7.12
C ASP A 38 25.63 16.75 5.72
N GLU A 39 25.54 17.58 4.67
CA GLU A 39 25.16 17.13 3.32
C GLU A 39 26.15 16.12 2.70
N ALA A 40 27.37 16.02 3.23
CA ALA A 40 28.38 15.05 2.79
C ALA A 40 28.26 13.69 3.50
N GLN A 41 27.44 13.60 4.53
CA GLN A 41 27.26 12.41 5.37
C GLN A 41 26.06 11.54 4.99
N TYR A 42 25.27 11.97 4.00
CA TYR A 42 24.18 11.17 3.46
C TYR A 42 23.97 11.43 1.97
N GLU A 43 23.42 10.45 1.26
CA GLU A 43 23.13 10.50 -0.16
C GLU A 43 21.61 10.43 -0.39
N PRO A 44 20.95 11.54 -0.78
CA PRO A 44 19.50 11.55 -1.03
C PRO A 44 19.09 10.60 -2.16
N MET A 45 18.02 9.83 -1.95
CA MET A 45 17.40 8.96 -2.96
C MET A 45 15.93 9.35 -3.15
N GLY A 46 15.72 10.49 -3.81
CA GLY A 46 14.45 11.21 -3.82
C GLY A 46 14.33 12.17 -2.64
N HIS A 47 13.11 12.64 -2.35
CA HIS A 47 12.89 13.70 -1.35
C HIS A 47 12.75 13.20 0.08
N LEU A 48 12.39 11.93 0.29
CA LEU A 48 11.92 11.41 1.58
C LEU A 48 12.78 10.27 2.16
N LYS A 49 13.89 9.92 1.50
CA LYS A 49 14.84 8.91 1.98
C LYS A 49 16.25 9.19 1.51
N ALA A 50 17.24 8.70 2.26
CA ALA A 50 18.66 8.86 1.96
C ALA A 50 19.47 7.68 2.48
N LYS A 51 20.61 7.37 1.87
CA LYS A 51 21.61 6.46 2.43
C LYS A 51 22.54 7.22 3.37
N VAL A 52 22.84 6.69 4.55
CA VAL A 52 23.75 7.36 5.51
C VAL A 52 25.14 6.75 5.44
N CYS A 53 26.15 7.61 5.28
CA CYS A 53 27.55 7.21 5.13
C CYS A 53 28.08 6.55 6.41
N LEU A 54 28.79 5.42 6.28
CA LEU A 54 29.40 4.73 7.42
C LEU A 54 30.48 5.57 8.14
N SER A 55 31.12 6.51 7.43
CA SER A 55 32.13 7.42 7.99
C SER A 55 31.60 8.32 9.11
N VAL A 56 30.28 8.52 9.20
CA VAL A 56 29.63 9.21 10.32
C VAL A 56 29.95 8.52 11.64
N ARG A 57 29.84 7.19 11.70
CA ARG A 57 30.16 6.42 12.91
C ARG A 57 31.62 6.60 13.30
N ASP A 58 32.53 6.60 12.33
CA ASP A 58 33.97 6.72 12.59
C ASP A 58 34.32 8.12 13.12
N LYS A 59 33.71 9.17 12.57
CA LYS A 59 33.80 10.54 13.11
C LYS A 59 33.26 10.63 14.54
N LEU A 60 32.17 9.93 14.84
CA LEU A 60 31.52 9.90 16.15
C LEU A 60 32.07 8.81 17.08
N ALA A 61 33.19 8.17 16.76
CA ALA A 61 33.74 7.07 17.57
C ALA A 61 33.97 7.46 19.04
N HIS A 62 34.37 8.72 19.26
CA HIS A 62 34.60 9.33 20.56
C HIS A 62 33.31 9.63 21.37
N VAL A 63 32.15 9.68 20.71
CA VAL A 63 30.87 9.96 21.37
C VAL A 63 30.37 8.69 22.07
N LYS A 64 29.96 8.80 23.34
CA LYS A 64 29.39 7.67 24.07
C LYS A 64 28.06 7.24 23.44
N ASN A 65 27.83 5.93 23.38
CA ASN A 65 26.58 5.39 22.84
C ASN A 65 25.38 5.80 23.71
N GLY A 66 24.22 5.99 23.06
CA GLY A 66 22.94 6.09 23.74
C GLY A 66 22.43 4.76 24.29
N LYS A 67 21.21 4.80 24.83
CA LYS A 67 20.52 3.65 25.41
C LYS A 67 19.96 2.73 24.34
N TYR A 68 20.27 1.45 24.42
CA TYR A 68 19.93 0.46 23.39
C TYR A 68 18.76 -0.42 23.82
N ILE A 69 17.60 -0.25 23.16
CA ILE A 69 16.35 -0.93 23.49
C ILE A 69 16.00 -1.91 22.39
N VAL A 70 15.75 -3.16 22.75
CA VAL A 70 15.29 -4.19 21.81
C VAL A 70 13.83 -4.55 22.08
N VAL A 71 12.99 -4.41 21.06
CA VAL A 71 11.57 -4.79 21.09
C VAL A 71 11.41 -6.20 20.51
N ALA A 72 10.85 -7.10 21.31
CA ALA A 72 10.46 -8.46 20.93
C ALA A 72 8.97 -8.66 21.22
N GLY A 73 8.42 -9.82 20.86
CA GLY A 73 7.03 -10.18 21.14
C GLY A 73 6.93 -11.47 21.92
N ILE A 74 5.70 -11.79 22.35
CA ILE A 74 5.33 -13.15 22.69
C ILE A 74 5.39 -14.07 21.45
N THR A 75 5.12 -15.36 21.63
CA THR A 75 5.07 -16.31 20.52
C THR A 75 4.00 -15.85 19.50
N PRO A 76 4.35 -15.65 18.22
CA PRO A 76 3.40 -15.14 17.23
C PRO A 76 2.13 -15.98 17.09
N THR A 77 1.02 -15.29 16.88
CA THR A 77 -0.30 -15.84 16.55
C THR A 77 -0.81 -15.24 15.24
N PRO A 78 -1.76 -15.89 14.54
CA PRO A 78 -2.41 -15.29 13.37
C PRO A 78 -3.18 -13.98 13.66
N LEU A 79 -3.44 -13.68 14.94
CA LEU A 79 -4.15 -12.47 15.39
C LEU A 79 -3.25 -11.24 15.41
N GLY A 80 -1.93 -11.44 15.43
CA GLY A 80 -0.92 -10.39 15.41
C GLY A 80 -0.69 -9.74 16.78
N GLU A 81 0.58 -9.47 17.07
CA GLU A 81 0.99 -8.84 18.33
C GLU A 81 1.23 -7.33 18.14
N GLY A 82 1.52 -6.88 16.92
CA GLY A 82 1.82 -5.46 16.63
C GLY A 82 3.22 -5.02 17.07
N LYS A 83 4.21 -5.93 17.08
CA LYS A 83 5.58 -5.61 17.53
C LYS A 83 6.20 -4.39 16.84
N SER A 84 6.19 -4.34 15.51
CA SER A 84 6.78 -3.21 14.77
C SER A 84 5.98 -1.92 14.97
N THR A 85 4.66 -2.03 15.20
CA THR A 85 3.79 -0.91 15.58
C THR A 85 4.24 -0.34 16.92
N THR A 86 4.57 -1.20 17.89
CA THR A 86 5.15 -0.78 19.19
C THR A 86 6.54 -0.18 19.04
N THR A 87 7.42 -0.75 18.21
CA THR A 87 8.75 -0.19 17.93
C THR A 87 8.64 1.27 17.46
N VAL A 88 7.76 1.52 16.49
CA VAL A 88 7.54 2.86 15.93
C VAL A 88 6.83 3.77 16.93
N GLY A 89 5.77 3.30 17.60
CA GLY A 89 5.01 4.06 18.58
C GLY A 89 5.85 4.48 19.79
N LEU A 90 6.72 3.59 20.28
CA LEU A 90 7.67 3.90 21.34
C LEU A 90 8.65 5.00 20.91
N CYS A 91 9.15 4.94 19.67
CA CYS A 91 10.02 5.99 19.15
C CYS A 91 9.30 7.33 19.02
N GLN A 92 8.09 7.34 18.48
CA GLN A 92 7.23 8.53 18.39
C GLN A 92 7.01 9.15 19.78
N ALA A 93 6.65 8.34 20.77
CA ALA A 93 6.49 8.78 22.16
C ALA A 93 7.77 9.39 22.74
N LEU A 94 8.92 8.71 22.62
CA LEU A 94 10.21 9.21 23.10
C LEU A 94 10.59 10.54 22.43
N GLY A 95 10.47 10.62 21.10
CA GLY A 95 10.90 11.76 20.31
C GLY A 95 9.93 12.93 20.33
N ALA A 96 8.76 12.73 19.73
CA ALA A 96 7.80 13.80 19.47
C ALA A 96 7.01 14.25 20.71
N HIS A 97 6.86 13.39 21.73
CA HIS A 97 6.07 13.69 22.92
C HIS A 97 6.91 13.94 24.18
N LEU A 98 8.04 13.23 24.34
CA LEU A 98 8.93 13.38 25.51
C LEU A 98 10.21 14.16 25.22
N GLY A 99 10.42 14.63 23.98
CA GLY A 99 11.55 15.46 23.60
C GLY A 99 12.92 14.78 23.76
N LYS A 100 12.98 13.44 23.73
CA LYS A 100 14.23 12.68 23.81
C LYS A 100 14.83 12.52 22.42
N LYS A 101 16.16 12.58 22.32
CA LYS A 101 16.84 12.21 21.08
C LYS A 101 16.66 10.72 20.87
N VAL A 102 16.06 10.32 19.75
CA VAL A 102 15.75 8.93 19.47
C VAL A 102 16.01 8.59 18.01
N VAL A 103 16.53 7.38 17.76
CA VAL A 103 16.68 6.82 16.42
C VAL A 103 16.12 5.40 16.42
N THR A 104 15.26 5.08 15.45
CA THR A 104 14.73 3.72 15.33
C THR A 104 15.53 2.93 14.31
N CYS A 105 15.74 1.64 14.54
CA CYS A 105 16.30 0.72 13.55
C CYS A 105 15.30 -0.40 13.24
N VAL A 106 14.91 -0.52 11.97
CA VAL A 106 13.99 -1.57 11.51
C VAL A 106 14.56 -2.33 10.32
N ARG A 107 13.98 -3.50 10.07
CA ARG A 107 14.35 -4.34 8.91
C ARG A 107 13.65 -3.85 7.65
N GLN A 108 14.34 -3.95 6.53
CA GLN A 108 13.71 -3.87 5.22
C GLN A 108 12.85 -5.12 4.97
N PRO A 109 11.59 -4.98 4.56
CA PRO A 109 10.75 -6.11 4.18
C PRO A 109 11.14 -6.63 2.79
N SER A 110 10.95 -7.94 2.57
CA SER A 110 10.96 -8.52 1.22
C SER A 110 9.74 -8.04 0.44
N GLN A 111 9.90 -7.78 -0.86
CA GLN A 111 8.78 -7.37 -1.72
C GLN A 111 7.88 -8.57 -2.09
N GLY A 112 8.41 -9.80 -2.08
CA GLY A 112 7.66 -11.00 -2.49
C GLY A 112 6.36 -11.19 -1.70
N PRO A 113 6.38 -11.15 -0.36
CA PRO A 113 5.19 -11.20 0.48
C PRO A 113 4.18 -10.07 0.25
N THR A 114 4.61 -8.88 -0.17
CA THR A 114 3.73 -7.72 -0.47
C THR A 114 2.70 -8.06 -1.54
N PHE A 115 3.08 -8.86 -2.52
CA PHE A 115 2.19 -9.33 -3.60
C PHE A 115 1.43 -10.61 -3.25
N GLY A 116 1.74 -11.24 -2.11
CA GLY A 116 1.15 -12.49 -1.63
C GLY A 116 0.02 -12.29 -0.62
N ILE A 117 0.31 -12.49 0.66
CA ILE A 117 -0.66 -12.44 1.78
C ILE A 117 -0.42 -11.23 2.69
N LYS A 118 0.84 -10.76 2.81
CA LYS A 118 1.20 -9.72 3.77
C LYS A 118 1.02 -8.35 3.14
N GLY A 119 0.06 -7.57 3.65
CA GLY A 119 0.10 -6.12 3.49
C GLY A 119 1.31 -5.60 4.25
N GLY A 120 2.27 -5.03 3.52
CA GLY A 120 3.50 -4.56 4.14
C GLY A 120 3.24 -3.28 4.94
N ALA A 121 3.64 -3.24 6.20
CA ALA A 121 3.76 -1.98 6.94
C ALA A 121 4.93 -2.14 7.91
N ALA A 122 5.83 -1.16 7.95
CA ALA A 122 6.74 -1.00 9.08
C ALA A 122 5.99 -0.29 10.20
N GLY A 123 5.16 -1.06 10.89
CA GLY A 123 4.23 -0.57 11.90
C GLY A 123 2.78 -0.81 11.51
N GLY A 124 1.88 0.03 11.98
CA GLY A 124 0.45 0.00 11.68
C GLY A 124 -0.27 1.21 12.25
N GLY A 125 -1.42 1.57 11.66
CA GLY A 125 -2.23 2.73 12.04
C GLY A 125 -1.41 4.03 12.07
N TYR A 126 -1.45 4.76 13.17
CA TYR A 126 -0.71 6.02 13.33
C TYR A 126 0.75 5.87 13.77
N SER A 127 1.23 4.62 13.91
CA SER A 127 2.63 4.30 14.20
C SER A 127 3.25 3.52 13.05
N GLN A 128 3.65 4.24 12.01
CA GLN A 128 4.26 3.69 10.79
C GLN A 128 5.52 4.45 10.37
N VAL A 129 6.43 3.73 9.71
CA VAL A 129 7.50 4.30 8.88
C VAL A 129 6.94 4.64 7.50
N VAL A 130 7.22 5.86 7.02
CA VAL A 130 6.59 6.43 5.83
C VAL A 130 7.63 7.07 4.88
N PRO A 131 7.37 7.08 3.56
CA PRO A 131 6.19 6.53 2.86
C PRO A 131 6.17 5.00 2.79
N MET A 132 5.03 4.40 3.12
CA MET A 132 4.86 2.95 3.19
C MET A 132 5.01 2.25 1.82
N GLU A 133 4.67 2.95 0.74
CA GLU A 133 4.80 2.42 -0.63
C GLU A 133 6.25 2.18 -1.04
N GLU A 134 7.15 3.11 -0.70
CA GLU A 134 8.57 2.95 -0.96
C GLU A 134 9.20 1.90 -0.04
N PHE A 135 8.75 1.86 1.21
CA PHE A 135 9.21 0.94 2.24
C PHE A 135 9.04 -0.54 1.85
N ASN A 136 7.93 -0.89 1.21
CA ASN A 136 7.54 -2.28 0.94
C ASN A 136 8.02 -2.87 -0.39
N LEU A 137 8.71 -2.07 -1.21
CA LEU A 137 9.09 -2.44 -2.57
C LEU A 137 10.60 -2.31 -2.75
N HIS A 138 11.04 -1.50 -3.72
CA HIS A 138 12.45 -1.42 -4.09
C HIS A 138 13.29 -0.67 -3.05
N LEU A 139 12.67 0.21 -2.25
CA LEU A 139 13.33 1.10 -1.31
C LEU A 139 14.55 1.80 -1.94
N THR A 140 15.75 1.34 -1.60
CA THR A 140 17.05 1.85 -2.08
C THR A 140 17.84 0.84 -2.91
N GLY A 141 17.25 -0.32 -3.23
CA GLY A 141 17.87 -1.35 -4.07
C GLY A 141 18.72 -2.40 -3.34
N ASP A 142 18.76 -2.38 -2.00
CA ASP A 142 19.63 -3.26 -1.21
C ASP A 142 19.36 -4.76 -1.48
N ILE A 143 18.08 -5.16 -1.52
CA ILE A 143 17.68 -6.54 -1.82
C ILE A 143 18.01 -6.90 -3.28
N HIS A 144 17.97 -5.93 -4.21
CA HIS A 144 18.39 -6.15 -5.60
C HIS A 144 19.89 -6.41 -5.69
N ALA A 145 20.70 -5.64 -4.95
CA ALA A 145 22.15 -5.88 -4.84
C ALA A 145 22.45 -7.27 -4.26
N ILE A 146 21.73 -7.69 -3.22
CA ILE A 146 21.84 -9.04 -2.63
C ILE A 146 21.47 -10.11 -3.66
N THR A 147 20.38 -9.91 -4.39
CA THR A 147 19.91 -10.85 -5.42
C THR A 147 20.97 -11.02 -6.51
N ALA A 148 21.50 -9.91 -7.01
CA ALA A 148 22.52 -9.91 -8.05
C ALA A 148 23.84 -10.53 -7.55
N ALA A 149 24.30 -10.20 -6.35
CA ALA A 149 25.52 -10.76 -5.76
C ALA A 149 25.39 -12.27 -5.51
N THR A 150 24.25 -12.72 -4.98
CA THR A 150 23.98 -14.15 -4.71
C THR A 150 23.99 -14.96 -6.01
N ASN A 151 23.36 -14.43 -7.05
CA ASN A 151 23.29 -15.08 -8.35
C ASN A 151 24.61 -15.01 -9.13
N LEU A 152 25.44 -13.98 -8.92
CA LEU A 152 26.82 -13.95 -9.44
C LEU A 152 27.66 -15.07 -8.84
N LEU A 153 27.59 -15.28 -7.51
CA LEU A 153 28.29 -16.39 -6.87
C LEU A 153 27.79 -17.74 -7.41
N ALA A 154 26.48 -17.92 -7.57
CA ALA A 154 25.92 -19.13 -8.17
C ALA A 154 26.42 -19.37 -9.61
N ALA A 155 26.49 -18.32 -10.43
CA ALA A 155 27.02 -18.41 -11.79
C ALA A 155 28.52 -18.77 -11.79
N ALA A 156 29.31 -18.18 -10.88
CA ALA A 156 30.73 -18.46 -10.76
C ALA A 156 31.01 -19.93 -10.37
N ILE A 157 30.18 -20.52 -9.51
CA ILE A 157 30.28 -21.94 -9.15
C ILE A 157 30.09 -22.82 -10.39
N ASP A 158 28.98 -22.64 -11.11
CA ASP A 158 28.63 -23.50 -12.24
C ASP A 158 29.65 -23.35 -13.39
N VAL A 159 30.10 -22.12 -13.69
CA VAL A 159 31.13 -21.85 -14.70
C VAL A 159 32.48 -22.46 -14.29
N ARG A 160 32.83 -22.43 -13.00
CA ARG A 160 34.09 -23.04 -12.53
C ARG A 160 34.06 -24.56 -12.70
N ILE A 161 32.97 -25.21 -12.31
CA ILE A 161 32.78 -26.66 -12.52
C ILE A 161 32.91 -27.00 -14.02
N PHE A 162 32.23 -26.24 -14.89
CA PHE A 162 32.28 -26.45 -16.34
C PHE A 162 33.71 -26.31 -16.90
N HIS A 163 34.43 -25.23 -16.55
CA HIS A 163 35.79 -25.02 -17.04
C HIS A 163 36.77 -26.07 -16.53
N GLU A 164 36.62 -26.53 -15.28
CA GLU A 164 37.43 -27.63 -14.79
C GLU A 164 37.11 -28.94 -15.53
N ALA A 165 35.85 -29.26 -15.80
CA ALA A 165 35.50 -30.48 -16.53
C ALA A 165 36.00 -30.50 -17.99
N THR A 166 36.16 -29.33 -18.63
CA THR A 166 36.39 -29.23 -20.09
C THR A 166 37.80 -28.83 -20.51
N GLN A 167 38.67 -28.42 -19.58
CA GLN A 167 39.98 -27.84 -19.91
C GLN A 167 41.12 -28.58 -19.20
N SER A 168 42.30 -28.62 -19.83
CA SER A 168 43.53 -29.10 -19.19
C SER A 168 44.10 -28.07 -18.20
N ASP A 169 44.93 -28.52 -17.26
CA ASP A 169 45.54 -27.65 -16.24
C ASP A 169 46.35 -26.51 -16.84
N ALA A 170 47.11 -26.80 -17.91
CA ALA A 170 47.86 -25.79 -18.64
C ALA A 170 46.94 -24.72 -19.26
N ALA A 171 45.81 -25.15 -19.82
CA ALA A 171 44.85 -24.25 -20.43
C ALA A 171 44.12 -23.37 -19.39
N LEU A 172 43.75 -23.95 -18.24
CA LEU A 172 43.20 -23.22 -17.10
C LEU A 172 44.20 -22.19 -16.55
N PHE A 173 45.45 -22.61 -16.32
CA PHE A 173 46.51 -21.74 -15.83
C PHE A 173 46.74 -20.55 -16.76
N ASN A 174 46.78 -20.80 -18.08
CA ASN A 174 46.93 -19.75 -19.09
C ASN A 174 45.75 -18.75 -19.12
N ARG A 175 44.54 -19.18 -18.77
CA ARG A 175 43.38 -18.28 -18.70
C ARG A 175 43.26 -17.55 -17.37
N LEU A 176 43.65 -18.18 -16.27
CA LEU A 176 43.65 -17.57 -14.94
C LEU A 176 44.79 -16.57 -14.76
N CYS A 177 45.96 -16.87 -15.32
CA CYS A 177 47.16 -16.03 -15.25
C CYS A 177 47.68 -15.78 -16.66
N PRO A 178 46.98 -14.99 -17.50
CA PRO A 178 47.40 -14.73 -18.88
C PRO A 178 48.78 -14.06 -18.90
N ALA A 179 49.61 -14.47 -19.85
CA ALA A 179 50.89 -13.82 -20.09
C ALA A 179 50.66 -12.45 -20.75
N ASP A 180 51.40 -11.44 -20.30
CA ASP A 180 51.51 -10.17 -21.00
C ASP A 180 52.38 -10.29 -22.27
N GLN A 181 52.56 -9.18 -22.98
CA GLN A 181 53.34 -9.14 -24.22
C GLN A 181 54.81 -9.56 -24.04
N ASN A 182 55.34 -9.50 -22.82
CA ASN A 182 56.72 -9.85 -22.47
C ASN A 182 56.81 -11.24 -21.82
N GLY A 183 55.73 -12.01 -21.77
CA GLY A 183 55.67 -13.31 -21.10
C GLY A 183 55.52 -13.24 -19.58
N GLY A 184 55.39 -12.03 -19.01
CA GLY A 184 55.17 -11.80 -17.59
C GLY A 184 53.76 -12.25 -17.17
N ARG A 185 53.65 -12.86 -15.99
CA ARG A 185 52.35 -13.25 -15.40
C ARG A 185 52.21 -12.62 -14.03
N ARG A 186 50.97 -12.42 -13.60
CA ARG A 186 50.66 -11.90 -12.27
C ARG A 186 49.45 -12.61 -11.68
N PHE A 187 49.50 -12.87 -10.37
CA PHE A 187 48.32 -13.26 -9.62
C PHE A 187 47.45 -12.04 -9.33
N ALA A 188 46.13 -12.24 -9.37
CA ALA A 188 45.21 -11.31 -8.73
C ALA A 188 45.35 -11.39 -7.20
N SER A 189 45.05 -10.31 -6.48
CA SER A 189 45.18 -10.26 -5.01
C SER A 189 44.41 -11.39 -4.30
N VAL A 190 43.25 -11.79 -4.82
CA VAL A 190 42.46 -12.91 -4.28
C VAL A 190 43.11 -14.28 -4.51
N MET A 191 43.85 -14.45 -5.60
CA MET A 191 44.56 -15.71 -5.90
C MET A 191 45.68 -15.98 -4.88
N LEU A 192 46.31 -14.93 -4.36
CA LEU A 192 47.31 -15.05 -3.28
C LEU A 192 46.70 -15.63 -2.00
N ARG A 193 45.43 -15.32 -1.69
CA ARG A 193 44.72 -15.92 -0.54
C ARG A 193 44.56 -17.43 -0.71
N ARG A 194 44.26 -17.87 -1.94
CA ARG A 194 44.17 -19.29 -2.28
C ARG A 194 45.53 -19.99 -2.17
N LEU A 195 46.60 -19.38 -2.69
CA LEU A 195 47.95 -19.94 -2.56
C LEU A 195 48.34 -20.11 -1.09
N LYS A 196 48.06 -19.11 -0.25
CA LYS A 196 48.26 -19.20 1.20
C LYS A 196 47.46 -20.36 1.82
N LYS A 197 46.20 -20.56 1.42
CA LYS A 197 45.37 -21.70 1.86
C LYS A 197 45.99 -23.05 1.48
N LEU A 198 46.65 -23.11 0.32
CA LEU A 198 47.33 -24.30 -0.20
C LEU A 198 48.75 -24.49 0.38
N GLY A 199 49.24 -23.57 1.22
CA GLY A 199 50.61 -23.62 1.76
C GLY A 199 51.69 -23.27 0.72
N ILE A 200 51.36 -22.44 -0.28
CA ILE A 200 52.27 -22.00 -1.34
C ILE A 200 52.57 -20.51 -1.13
N ASP A 201 53.84 -20.17 -0.88
CA ASP A 201 54.29 -18.79 -0.60
C ASP A 201 54.78 -18.03 -1.84
N LYS A 202 54.83 -18.69 -3.00
CA LYS A 202 55.29 -18.11 -4.27
C LYS A 202 54.32 -17.03 -4.77
N THR A 203 54.85 -15.90 -5.23
CA THR A 203 54.07 -14.75 -5.70
C THR A 203 54.17 -14.50 -7.20
N ASP A 204 55.13 -15.13 -7.90
CA ASP A 204 55.21 -15.16 -9.36
C ASP A 204 54.56 -16.46 -9.90
N PRO A 205 53.53 -16.37 -10.77
CA PRO A 205 52.94 -17.55 -11.39
C PRO A 205 53.93 -18.43 -12.16
N ASN A 206 55.00 -17.86 -12.72
CA ASN A 206 55.98 -18.61 -13.49
C ASN A 206 56.82 -19.55 -12.62
N GLU A 207 56.96 -19.27 -11.33
CA GLU A 207 57.71 -20.08 -10.36
C GLU A 207 56.95 -21.31 -9.85
N LEU A 208 55.64 -21.41 -10.15
CA LEU A 208 54.86 -22.59 -9.76
C LEU A 208 55.31 -23.83 -10.55
N THR A 209 55.61 -24.90 -9.83
CA THR A 209 55.83 -26.25 -10.37
C THR A 209 54.55 -26.80 -11.01
N PRO A 210 54.63 -27.80 -11.90
CA PRO A 210 53.44 -28.43 -12.48
C PRO A 210 52.41 -28.89 -11.44
N GLU A 211 52.87 -29.45 -10.31
CA GLU A 211 52.04 -29.93 -9.21
C GLU A 211 51.35 -28.77 -8.47
N GLU A 212 52.09 -27.70 -8.16
CA GLU A 212 51.52 -26.49 -7.55
C GLU A 212 50.53 -25.81 -8.48
N ARG A 213 50.82 -25.77 -9.79
CA ARG A 213 49.89 -25.23 -10.80
C ARG A 213 48.59 -26.03 -10.81
N SER A 214 48.68 -27.36 -10.83
CA SER A 214 47.50 -28.23 -10.80
C SER A 214 46.64 -27.97 -9.57
N LYS A 215 47.23 -27.97 -8.36
CA LYS A 215 46.52 -27.65 -7.11
C LYS A 215 45.92 -26.24 -7.11
N PHE A 216 46.61 -25.26 -7.67
CA PHE A 216 46.13 -23.89 -7.75
C PHE A 216 44.90 -23.77 -8.67
N VAL A 217 44.96 -24.34 -9.88
CA VAL A 217 43.90 -24.18 -10.90
C VAL A 217 42.70 -25.09 -10.69
N ARG A 218 42.81 -26.15 -9.89
CA ARG A 218 41.71 -27.08 -9.58
C ARG A 218 41.12 -26.82 -8.20
N LEU A 219 39.86 -26.38 -8.15
CA LEU A 219 39.08 -26.40 -6.91
C LEU A 219 38.54 -27.80 -6.63
N ASP A 220 38.34 -28.59 -7.69
CA ASP A 220 37.78 -29.94 -7.65
C ASP A 220 36.45 -29.99 -6.88
N ILE A 221 35.57 -29.02 -7.16
CA ILE A 221 34.24 -28.92 -6.53
C ILE A 221 33.45 -30.18 -6.85
N ASP A 222 32.90 -30.82 -5.82
CA ASP A 222 31.93 -31.90 -6.00
C ASP A 222 30.54 -31.30 -6.30
N PRO A 223 29.97 -31.51 -7.52
CA PRO A 223 28.69 -30.91 -7.89
C PRO A 223 27.53 -31.31 -6.97
N ASP A 224 27.57 -32.50 -6.37
CA ASP A 224 26.53 -33.00 -5.47
C ASP A 224 26.67 -32.42 -4.05
N ALA A 225 27.86 -31.94 -3.69
CA ALA A 225 28.13 -31.28 -2.41
C ALA A 225 27.89 -29.75 -2.45
N VAL A 226 27.47 -29.18 -3.58
CA VAL A 226 27.18 -27.74 -3.69
C VAL A 226 25.93 -27.39 -2.89
N THR A 227 26.11 -26.60 -1.84
CA THR A 227 25.02 -26.14 -0.96
C THR A 227 24.45 -24.80 -1.40
N TRP A 228 25.20 -24.02 -2.17
CA TRP A 228 24.79 -22.69 -2.63
C TRP A 228 23.63 -22.76 -3.63
N ARG A 229 22.58 -21.96 -3.37
CA ARG A 229 21.35 -21.84 -4.18
C ARG A 229 21.27 -20.47 -4.83
N ARG A 230 20.38 -20.33 -5.82
CA ARG A 230 20.06 -19.02 -6.42
C ARG A 230 18.98 -18.32 -5.62
N VAL A 231 18.74 -17.03 -5.87
CA VAL A 231 17.66 -16.30 -5.20
C VAL A 231 16.87 -15.38 -6.12
N LEU A 232 15.62 -15.13 -5.70
CA LEU A 232 14.68 -14.20 -6.31
C LEU A 232 13.83 -13.56 -5.20
N ASP A 233 13.57 -12.25 -5.24
CA ASP A 233 12.66 -11.62 -4.27
C ASP A 233 11.21 -11.64 -4.75
N THR A 234 10.67 -12.84 -4.97
CA THR A 234 9.29 -13.09 -5.40
C THR A 234 8.82 -14.44 -4.87
N ASN A 235 7.54 -14.55 -4.53
CA ASN A 235 6.95 -15.79 -4.02
C ASN A 235 6.70 -16.79 -5.17
N ASP A 236 7.72 -17.53 -5.59
CA ASP A 236 7.62 -18.50 -6.68
C ASP A 236 7.88 -19.94 -6.22
N ARG A 237 6.80 -20.71 -6.05
CA ARG A 237 6.91 -22.09 -5.58
C ARG A 237 7.51 -23.06 -6.60
N PHE A 238 7.50 -22.75 -7.90
CA PHE A 238 7.98 -23.66 -8.95
C PHE A 238 9.51 -23.68 -9.05
N LEU A 239 10.19 -22.72 -8.43
CA LEU A 239 11.65 -22.66 -8.37
C LEU A 239 12.24 -23.40 -7.14
N ARG A 240 11.40 -24.09 -6.35
CA ARG A 240 11.85 -24.89 -5.18
C ARG A 240 12.79 -26.04 -5.53
N GLY A 241 12.72 -26.53 -6.77
CA GLY A 241 13.59 -27.56 -7.31
C GLY A 241 13.61 -27.44 -8.83
N ILE A 242 14.81 -27.30 -9.40
CA ILE A 242 15.04 -27.12 -10.83
C ILE A 242 16.26 -27.92 -11.28
N THR A 243 16.37 -28.15 -12.58
CA THR A 243 17.59 -28.63 -13.23
C THR A 243 18.14 -27.51 -14.12
N ILE A 244 19.43 -27.21 -14.00
CA ILE A 244 20.15 -26.22 -14.82
C ILE A 244 21.12 -26.90 -15.79
N GLY A 245 21.63 -26.17 -16.78
CA GLY A 245 22.62 -26.69 -17.73
C GLY A 245 22.04 -27.53 -18.86
N GLN A 246 20.75 -27.35 -19.19
CA GLN A 246 20.07 -28.12 -20.24
C GLN A 246 20.32 -27.60 -21.66
N GLY A 247 21.21 -26.59 -21.81
CA GLY A 247 21.62 -26.06 -23.11
C GLY A 247 22.43 -27.09 -23.90
N ALA A 248 22.50 -26.90 -25.23
CA ALA A 248 23.24 -27.82 -26.10
C ALA A 248 24.75 -27.83 -25.79
N GLN A 249 25.29 -26.69 -25.36
CA GLN A 249 26.70 -26.51 -25.02
C GLN A 249 27.07 -27.11 -23.65
N GLU A 250 26.12 -27.20 -22.73
CA GLU A 250 26.28 -27.75 -21.38
C GLU A 250 25.82 -29.20 -21.25
N LYS A 251 25.53 -29.85 -22.39
CA LYS A 251 25.00 -31.23 -22.44
C LYS A 251 25.86 -32.20 -21.62
N GLY A 252 25.21 -32.91 -20.69
CA GLY A 252 25.87 -33.87 -19.80
C GLY A 252 26.46 -33.24 -18.53
N MET A 253 26.34 -31.92 -18.34
CA MET A 253 26.76 -31.19 -17.14
C MET A 253 25.57 -30.58 -16.38
N GLU A 254 24.43 -31.27 -16.45
CA GLU A 254 23.21 -30.86 -15.76
C GLU A 254 23.37 -31.00 -14.25
N ARG A 255 22.78 -30.06 -13.50
CA ARG A 255 22.81 -30.08 -12.04
C ARG A 255 21.44 -29.75 -11.45
N LYS A 256 21.05 -30.50 -10.42
CA LYS A 256 19.86 -30.18 -9.62
C LYS A 256 20.19 -29.06 -8.64
N THR A 257 19.34 -28.03 -8.61
CA THR A 257 19.47 -26.90 -7.70
C THR A 257 18.09 -26.28 -7.45
N SER A 258 18.05 -25.08 -6.87
CA SER A 258 16.82 -24.43 -6.44
C SER A 258 17.02 -22.94 -6.16
N PHE A 259 15.91 -22.23 -6.01
CA PHE A 259 15.88 -20.84 -5.58
C PHE A 259 15.32 -20.70 -4.16
N ASP A 260 15.86 -19.71 -3.45
CA ASP A 260 15.29 -19.19 -2.19
C ASP A 260 14.82 -17.75 -2.38
N ILE A 261 14.01 -17.24 -1.44
CA ILE A 261 13.69 -15.82 -1.45
C ILE A 261 14.94 -14.99 -1.10
N ALA A 262 15.14 -13.83 -1.71
CA ALA A 262 16.39 -13.05 -1.57
C ALA A 262 16.82 -12.78 -0.12
N VAL A 263 15.85 -12.52 0.76
CA VAL A 263 16.09 -12.29 2.19
C VAL A 263 16.53 -13.53 2.99
N ALA A 264 16.48 -14.71 2.38
CA ALA A 264 17.01 -15.96 2.92
C ALA A 264 18.49 -16.20 2.54
N SER A 265 19.07 -15.38 1.65
CA SER A 265 20.47 -15.49 1.25
C SER A 265 21.42 -15.30 2.45
N GLU A 266 22.53 -16.05 2.46
CA GLU A 266 23.62 -15.81 3.41
C GLU A 266 24.22 -14.40 3.24
N ILE A 267 24.18 -13.82 2.04
CA ILE A 267 24.63 -12.43 1.82
C ILE A 267 23.74 -11.43 2.57
N MET A 268 22.42 -11.68 2.67
CA MET A 268 21.52 -10.88 3.52
C MET A 268 21.90 -11.03 4.99
N ALA A 269 22.22 -12.25 5.43
CA ALA A 269 22.66 -12.52 6.78
C ALA A 269 23.99 -11.80 7.10
N ILE A 270 24.95 -11.81 6.17
CA ILE A 270 26.23 -11.07 6.27
C ILE A 270 25.99 -9.57 6.36
N LEU A 271 25.12 -9.00 5.51
CA LEU A 271 24.75 -7.59 5.58
C LEU A 271 24.19 -7.22 6.96
N ALA A 272 23.42 -8.12 7.59
CA ALA A 272 22.85 -7.88 8.90
C ALA A 272 23.89 -7.89 10.04
N VAL A 273 25.02 -8.60 9.89
CA VAL A 273 26.01 -8.76 10.97
C VAL A 273 27.39 -8.18 10.67
N THR A 274 27.59 -7.56 9.52
CA THR A 274 28.84 -6.88 9.23
C THR A 274 28.99 -5.62 10.09
N THR A 275 30.23 -5.28 10.41
CA THR A 275 30.62 -4.07 11.15
C THR A 275 31.28 -3.03 10.25
N SER A 276 31.75 -3.38 9.05
CA SER A 276 32.41 -2.44 8.14
C SER A 276 32.46 -3.00 6.73
N LEU A 277 32.89 -2.20 5.75
CA LEU A 277 33.12 -2.69 4.39
C LEU A 277 34.24 -3.75 4.35
N GLY A 278 35.29 -3.58 5.16
CA GLY A 278 36.37 -4.56 5.30
C GLY A 278 35.90 -5.87 5.92
N ASP A 279 35.11 -5.81 7.00
CA ASP A 279 34.49 -6.99 7.61
C ASP A 279 33.54 -7.69 6.63
N MET A 280 32.72 -6.93 5.88
CA MET A 280 31.83 -7.49 4.87
C MET A 280 32.61 -8.23 3.78
N ARG A 281 33.76 -7.69 3.34
CA ARG A 281 34.63 -8.35 2.37
C ARG A 281 35.19 -9.67 2.89
N GLU A 282 35.64 -9.71 4.14
CA GLU A 282 36.14 -10.94 4.74
C GLU A 282 35.04 -11.99 4.88
N ARG A 283 33.85 -11.57 5.33
CA ARG A 283 32.68 -12.45 5.47
C ARG A 283 32.21 -13.01 4.13
N LEU A 284 32.09 -12.17 3.11
CA LEU A 284 31.72 -12.59 1.75
C LEU A 284 32.74 -13.58 1.18
N GLY A 285 34.03 -13.39 1.44
CA GLY A 285 35.09 -14.31 1.01
C GLY A 285 35.07 -15.67 1.73
N ARG A 286 34.57 -15.72 2.97
CA ARG A 286 34.48 -16.93 3.81
C ARG A 286 33.23 -17.78 3.56
N ILE A 287 32.29 -17.32 2.72
CA ILE A 287 31.12 -18.12 2.33
C ILE A 287 31.62 -19.46 1.79
N VAL A 288 31.12 -20.56 2.36
CA VAL A 288 31.39 -21.93 1.89
C VAL A 288 30.29 -22.31 0.90
N ILE A 289 30.68 -22.63 -0.32
CA ILE A 289 29.75 -22.95 -1.43
C ILE A 289 29.41 -24.44 -1.54
N GLY A 290 30.22 -25.28 -0.89
CA GLY A 290 30.24 -26.73 -1.01
C GLY A 290 31.63 -27.26 -0.67
N ASN A 291 31.83 -28.57 -0.87
CA ASN A 291 33.12 -29.22 -0.65
C ASN A 291 33.77 -29.62 -1.98
N SER A 292 35.09 -29.77 -1.96
CA SER A 292 35.80 -30.50 -3.00
C SER A 292 35.50 -32.00 -2.93
N ARG A 293 35.87 -32.77 -3.94
CA ARG A 293 35.77 -34.24 -3.88
C ARG A 293 36.65 -34.85 -2.78
N GLY A 294 37.68 -34.13 -2.34
CA GLY A 294 38.51 -34.47 -1.19
C GLY A 294 37.86 -34.17 0.18
N GLY A 295 36.70 -33.49 0.20
CA GLY A 295 35.98 -33.12 1.42
C GLY A 295 36.38 -31.77 2.03
N ASP A 296 37.26 -31.03 1.38
CA ASP A 296 37.69 -29.71 1.86
C ASP A 296 36.66 -28.62 1.50
N PRO A 297 36.36 -27.67 2.41
CA PRO A 297 35.43 -26.60 2.12
C PRO A 297 35.98 -25.65 1.05
N VAL A 298 35.21 -25.39 0.01
CA VAL A 298 35.53 -24.44 -1.06
C VAL A 298 34.80 -23.12 -0.77
N THR A 299 35.52 -22.00 -0.83
CA THR A 299 34.96 -20.68 -0.48
C THR A 299 34.73 -19.77 -1.69
N ALA A 300 34.01 -18.68 -1.47
CA ALA A 300 33.86 -17.62 -2.47
C ALA A 300 35.21 -16.95 -2.84
N ASP A 301 36.18 -16.90 -1.91
CA ASP A 301 37.53 -16.43 -2.22
C ASP A 301 38.35 -17.46 -3.02
N ASP A 302 38.11 -18.77 -2.85
CA ASP A 302 38.71 -19.80 -3.73
C ASP A 302 38.27 -19.63 -5.19
N LEU A 303 37.02 -19.20 -5.40
CA LEU A 303 36.47 -18.83 -6.71
C LEU A 303 36.97 -17.47 -7.22
N GLY A 304 37.57 -16.66 -6.37
CA GLY A 304 38.04 -15.32 -6.70
C GLY A 304 36.95 -14.23 -6.72
N VAL A 305 35.74 -14.52 -6.23
CA VAL A 305 34.59 -13.61 -6.38
C VAL A 305 34.32 -12.71 -5.17
N GLY A 306 34.92 -12.96 -4.00
CA GLY A 306 34.64 -12.19 -2.77
C GLY A 306 34.77 -10.67 -2.95
N GLY A 307 35.75 -10.21 -3.73
CA GLY A 307 35.91 -8.79 -4.06
C GLY A 307 34.79 -8.22 -4.95
N ALA A 308 34.35 -8.99 -5.95
CA ALA A 308 33.23 -8.60 -6.82
C ALA A 308 31.91 -8.53 -6.04
N LEU A 309 31.67 -9.48 -5.13
CA LEU A 309 30.51 -9.45 -4.23
C LEU A 309 30.54 -8.18 -3.37
N THR A 310 31.70 -7.82 -2.81
CA THR A 310 31.83 -6.58 -2.03
C THR A 310 31.57 -5.33 -2.87
N ALA A 311 32.06 -5.28 -4.11
CA ALA A 311 31.83 -4.14 -5.00
C ALA A 311 30.34 -3.94 -5.29
N MET A 312 29.59 -5.01 -5.51
CA MET A 312 28.14 -4.97 -5.72
C MET A 312 27.37 -4.53 -4.46
N MET A 313 27.90 -4.85 -3.28
CA MET A 313 27.29 -4.54 -1.98
C MET A 313 27.76 -3.19 -1.39
N LYS A 314 28.61 -2.44 -2.10
CA LYS A 314 29.27 -1.22 -1.59
C LYS A 314 28.28 -0.18 -1.07
N ASP A 315 27.18 0.05 -1.79
CA ASP A 315 26.18 1.05 -1.40
C ASP A 315 25.08 0.41 -0.53
N ALA A 316 24.85 -0.89 -0.72
CA ALA A 316 23.89 -1.68 0.06
C ALA A 316 24.30 -1.84 1.54
N ILE A 317 25.55 -1.57 1.93
CA ILE A 317 26.00 -1.58 3.33
C ILE A 317 25.57 -0.34 4.12
N GLN A 318 25.22 0.76 3.44
CA GLN A 318 24.84 2.00 4.10
C GLN A 318 23.37 1.96 4.53
N PRO A 319 23.02 2.26 5.79
CA PRO A 319 21.62 2.28 6.25
C PRO A 319 20.77 3.32 5.53
N THR A 320 19.49 3.01 5.28
CA THR A 320 18.54 3.95 4.67
C THR A 320 17.82 4.76 5.75
N LEU A 321 18.02 6.07 5.77
CA LEU A 321 17.28 7.02 6.59
C LEU A 321 15.90 7.29 5.99
N MET A 322 14.88 7.17 6.82
CA MET A 322 13.48 7.53 6.59
C MET A 322 12.91 8.20 7.85
N GLN A 323 11.59 8.38 7.92
CA GLN A 323 10.90 8.98 9.05
C GLN A 323 9.61 8.24 9.41
N THR A 324 9.11 8.49 10.62
CA THR A 324 7.76 8.09 11.03
C THR A 324 6.73 9.16 10.66
N LEU A 325 5.45 8.88 10.89
CA LEU A 325 4.36 9.85 10.75
C LEU A 325 4.52 11.10 11.67
N GLU A 326 5.29 11.01 12.74
CA GLU A 326 5.61 12.16 13.63
C GLU A 326 7.04 12.69 13.43
N HIS A 327 7.63 12.36 12.28
CA HIS A 327 8.95 12.80 11.84
C HIS A 327 10.11 12.34 12.72
N THR A 328 9.94 11.27 13.50
CA THR A 328 11.09 10.67 14.20
C THR A 328 11.96 9.88 13.21
N PRO A 329 13.30 9.95 13.33
CA PRO A 329 14.21 9.35 12.35
C PRO A 329 14.26 7.82 12.47
N VAL A 330 14.29 7.17 11.32
CA VAL A 330 14.29 5.70 11.21
C VAL A 330 15.39 5.26 10.24
N LEU A 331 16.26 4.36 10.70
CA LEU A 331 17.19 3.63 9.85
C LEU A 331 16.59 2.27 9.46
N VAL A 332 16.32 2.09 8.18
CA VAL A 332 15.84 0.85 7.57
C VAL A 332 17.03 0.15 6.93
N HIS A 333 17.39 -1.03 7.43
CA HIS A 333 18.56 -1.72 6.87
C HIS A 333 18.63 -3.21 7.19
N ALA A 334 18.98 -4.01 6.17
CA ALA A 334 18.94 -5.47 6.16
C ALA A 334 17.55 -6.04 6.53
N GLY A 335 17.32 -7.31 6.22
CA GLY A 335 16.05 -7.98 6.51
C GLY A 335 16.14 -9.49 6.50
N PRO A 336 17.10 -10.10 7.22
CA PRO A 336 17.27 -11.55 7.21
C PRO A 336 16.04 -12.26 7.82
N PHE A 337 15.82 -13.50 7.39
CA PHE A 337 14.88 -14.40 8.06
C PHE A 337 15.23 -14.59 9.53
N ALA A 338 14.22 -14.62 10.39
CA ALA A 338 14.40 -14.87 11.81
C ALA A 338 14.49 -16.36 12.17
N ASN A 339 14.24 -17.28 11.21
CA ASN A 339 14.40 -18.73 11.43
C ASN A 339 15.85 -19.17 11.15
N ILE A 340 16.31 -19.02 9.90
CA ILE A 340 17.64 -19.47 9.46
C ILE A 340 18.76 -18.45 9.73
N ALA A 341 18.39 -17.23 10.12
CA ALA A 341 19.32 -16.15 10.46
C ALA A 341 18.78 -15.38 11.69
N THR A 342 19.42 -14.26 12.03
CA THR A 342 19.17 -13.53 13.28
C THR A 342 17.81 -12.87 13.35
N GLY A 343 17.23 -12.45 12.22
CA GLY A 343 15.94 -11.77 12.21
C GLY A 343 15.96 -10.33 12.72
N ASN A 344 17.10 -9.66 12.69
CA ASN A 344 17.29 -8.28 13.15
C ASN A 344 17.72 -7.34 12.01
N SER A 345 17.59 -6.02 12.22
CA SER A 345 18.24 -5.01 11.39
C SER A 345 19.78 -5.15 11.46
N SER A 346 20.49 -4.44 10.59
CA SER A 346 21.96 -4.55 10.54
C SER A 346 22.67 -4.00 11.78
N ILE A 347 23.84 -4.57 12.12
CA ILE A 347 24.75 -4.02 13.14
C ILE A 347 25.22 -2.61 12.79
N VAL A 348 25.56 -2.32 11.53
CA VAL A 348 26.02 -0.98 11.12
C VAL A 348 24.97 0.11 11.38
N ALA A 349 23.68 -0.18 11.13
CA ALA A 349 22.59 0.76 11.43
C ALA A 349 22.49 1.04 12.93
N ASP A 350 22.55 0.00 13.77
CA ASP A 350 22.45 0.14 15.21
C ASP A 350 23.66 0.88 15.80
N GLN A 351 24.89 0.58 15.35
CA GLN A 351 26.10 1.31 15.74
C GLN A 351 26.01 2.80 15.38
N LEU A 352 25.55 3.10 14.17
CA LEU A 352 25.38 4.47 13.71
C LEU A 352 24.30 5.19 14.52
N ALA A 353 23.14 4.57 14.72
CA ALA A 353 22.04 5.10 15.51
C ALA A 353 22.46 5.41 16.95
N LEU A 354 23.26 4.53 17.59
CA LEU A 354 23.72 4.72 18.96
C LEU A 354 24.66 5.91 19.09
N LYS A 355 25.52 6.15 18.10
CA LYS A 355 26.38 7.33 18.04
C LYS A 355 25.59 8.60 17.77
N LEU A 356 24.64 8.55 16.85
CA LEU A 356 23.78 9.69 16.52
C LEU A 356 22.88 10.07 17.69
N ALA A 357 22.30 9.10 18.40
CA ALA A 357 21.51 9.35 19.60
C ALA A 357 22.34 9.97 20.72
N GLY A 358 23.60 9.55 20.89
CA GLY A 358 24.49 10.05 21.93
C GLY A 358 24.06 9.61 23.34
N PRO A 359 24.80 9.98 24.39
CA PRO A 359 24.66 9.40 25.74
C PRO A 359 23.28 9.61 26.39
N GLU A 360 22.61 10.71 26.08
CA GLU A 360 21.28 11.05 26.60
C GLU A 360 20.14 10.57 25.68
N GLY A 361 20.48 9.96 24.54
CA GLY A 361 19.53 9.50 23.54
C GLY A 361 19.22 8.01 23.64
N TYR A 362 18.25 7.59 22.83
CA TYR A 362 17.70 6.24 22.82
C TYR A 362 17.73 5.67 21.40
N VAL A 363 18.00 4.37 21.29
CA VAL A 363 17.89 3.62 20.05
C VAL A 363 16.90 2.50 20.27
N VAL A 364 15.83 2.50 19.47
CA VAL A 364 14.79 1.46 19.51
C VAL A 364 15.00 0.56 18.29
N THR A 365 15.33 -0.71 18.53
CA THR A 365 15.42 -1.75 17.49
C THR A 365 14.45 -2.87 17.78
N GLU A 366 14.32 -3.82 16.87
CA GLU A 366 13.43 -4.97 17.03
C GLU A 366 14.07 -6.31 16.66
N ALA A 367 13.45 -7.38 17.16
CA ALA A 367 13.81 -8.74 16.85
C ALA A 367 12.63 -9.52 16.25
N GLY A 368 12.86 -10.21 15.13
CA GLY A 368 11.83 -10.98 14.43
C GLY A 368 11.25 -12.13 15.25
N PHE A 369 9.97 -12.46 15.02
CA PHE A 369 9.20 -13.43 15.81
C PHE A 369 9.10 -13.06 17.31
N GLY A 370 9.01 -14.06 18.19
CA GLY A 370 8.97 -13.90 19.63
C GLY A 370 10.37 -13.81 20.26
N ALA A 371 10.43 -13.55 21.56
CA ALA A 371 11.68 -13.43 22.29
C ALA A 371 12.49 -14.75 22.33
N ASP A 372 11.82 -15.89 22.21
CA ASP A 372 12.42 -17.23 22.11
C ASP A 372 13.30 -17.43 20.87
N ILE A 373 13.04 -16.68 19.79
CA ILE A 373 13.81 -16.78 18.55
C ILE A 373 14.56 -15.48 18.29
N GLY A 374 13.84 -14.36 18.16
CA GLY A 374 14.44 -13.09 17.77
C GLY A 374 15.35 -12.52 18.84
N ALA A 375 14.86 -12.41 20.07
CA ALA A 375 15.64 -11.80 21.14
C ALA A 375 16.81 -12.72 21.57
N GLU A 376 16.59 -14.04 21.59
CA GLU A 376 17.65 -15.03 21.79
C GLU A 376 18.81 -14.83 20.79
N LYS A 377 18.51 -14.74 19.49
CA LYS A 377 19.53 -14.52 18.44
C LYS A 377 20.13 -13.13 18.47
N PHE A 378 19.32 -12.12 18.81
CA PHE A 378 19.82 -10.77 19.05
C PHE A 378 20.91 -10.81 20.12
N CYS A 379 20.65 -11.45 21.26
CA CYS A 379 21.60 -11.54 22.37
C CYS A 379 22.79 -12.46 22.06
N ASN A 380 22.58 -13.69 21.59
CA ASN A 380 23.67 -14.67 21.43
C ASN A 380 24.48 -14.52 20.14
N ILE A 381 23.96 -13.84 19.12
CA ILE A 381 24.62 -13.65 17.82
C ILE A 381 24.90 -12.16 17.56
N LYS A 382 23.87 -11.31 17.51
CA LYS A 382 24.04 -9.90 17.09
C LYS A 382 24.85 -9.08 18.12
N CYS A 383 24.53 -9.16 19.41
CA CYS A 383 25.30 -8.52 20.48
C CYS A 383 26.73 -9.05 20.53
N ARG A 384 26.92 -10.35 20.28
CA ARG A 384 28.24 -10.98 20.25
C ARG A 384 29.13 -10.41 19.14
N TYR A 385 28.60 -10.25 17.92
CA TYR A 385 29.39 -9.68 16.82
C TYR A 385 29.53 -8.16 16.86
N SER A 386 28.53 -7.46 17.38
CA SER A 386 28.56 -6.00 17.44
C SER A 386 29.35 -5.45 18.62
N GLY A 387 29.51 -6.25 19.68
CA GLY A 387 30.00 -5.79 20.99
C GLY A 387 28.99 -4.91 21.74
N LEU A 388 27.75 -4.77 21.24
CA LEU A 388 26.70 -3.95 21.84
C LEU A 388 25.90 -4.75 22.87
N THR A 389 25.50 -4.07 23.95
CA THR A 389 24.66 -4.64 25.02
C THR A 389 23.36 -3.86 25.12
N PRO A 390 22.19 -4.51 25.17
CA PRO A 390 20.93 -3.80 25.36
C PRO A 390 20.78 -3.32 26.81
N ASP A 391 20.22 -2.12 26.98
CA ASP A 391 19.88 -1.52 28.27
C ASP A 391 18.47 -1.93 28.76
N CYS A 392 17.58 -2.30 27.82
CA CYS A 392 16.21 -2.72 28.12
C CYS A 392 15.67 -3.63 27.02
N MET A 393 14.85 -4.62 27.39
CA MET A 393 14.07 -5.43 26.47
C MET A 393 12.57 -5.15 26.66
N VAL A 394 11.88 -4.89 25.55
CA VAL A 394 10.41 -4.71 25.55
C VAL A 394 9.77 -5.99 25.01
N ILE A 395 8.81 -6.56 25.73
CA ILE A 395 8.04 -7.74 25.29
C ILE A 395 6.61 -7.31 24.96
N VAL A 396 6.25 -7.41 23.68
CA VAL A 396 4.92 -7.02 23.17
C VAL A 396 3.94 -8.19 23.27
N ALA A 397 2.75 -7.91 23.81
CA ALA A 397 1.64 -8.86 23.92
C ALA A 397 0.30 -8.20 23.57
N THR A 398 -0.69 -9.02 23.20
CA THR A 398 -2.07 -8.59 22.99
C THR A 398 -3.02 -9.54 23.72
N VAL A 399 -4.15 -9.03 24.17
CA VAL A 399 -5.18 -9.81 24.88
C VAL A 399 -5.66 -10.99 24.02
N ARG A 400 -5.88 -10.76 22.71
CA ARG A 400 -6.36 -11.81 21.79
C ARG A 400 -5.32 -12.90 21.54
N ALA A 401 -4.04 -12.53 21.37
CA ALA A 401 -2.97 -13.51 21.19
C ALA A 401 -2.79 -14.37 22.46
N LEU A 402 -2.87 -13.77 23.64
CA LEU A 402 -2.83 -14.50 24.90
C LEU A 402 -4.05 -15.42 25.06
N LYS A 403 -5.27 -14.97 24.74
CA LYS A 403 -6.45 -15.86 24.69
C LYS A 403 -6.24 -17.07 23.77
N MET A 404 -5.58 -16.90 22.63
CA MET A 404 -5.24 -18.04 21.76
C MET A 404 -4.22 -18.97 22.43
N HIS A 405 -3.24 -18.41 23.15
CA HIS A 405 -2.30 -19.21 23.94
C HIS A 405 -2.94 -19.98 25.09
N GLY A 406 -4.08 -19.50 25.61
CA GLY A 406 -4.88 -20.17 26.64
C GLY A 406 -5.77 -21.30 26.13
N GLY A 407 -5.76 -21.61 24.83
CA GLY A 407 -6.58 -22.67 24.24
C GLY A 407 -7.77 -22.17 23.41
N GLY A 408 -7.74 -20.90 22.97
CA GLY A 408 -8.80 -20.35 22.13
C GLY A 408 -8.95 -21.06 20.77
N PRO A 409 -10.12 -20.94 20.10
CA PRO A 409 -10.39 -21.61 18.83
C PRO A 409 -9.38 -21.26 17.71
N PRO A 410 -9.03 -22.18 16.81
CA PRO A 410 -8.05 -21.92 15.76
C PRO A 410 -8.50 -20.82 14.79
N VAL A 411 -7.59 -19.89 14.48
CA VAL A 411 -7.85 -18.76 13.58
C VAL A 411 -7.39 -19.10 12.16
N VAL A 412 -8.31 -18.99 11.20
CA VAL A 412 -8.05 -19.24 9.77
C VAL A 412 -8.19 -17.94 8.99
N ALA A 413 -7.17 -17.60 8.21
CA ALA A 413 -7.19 -16.41 7.37
C ALA A 413 -8.41 -16.40 6.43
N GLY A 414 -9.12 -15.27 6.38
CA GLY A 414 -10.33 -15.10 5.57
C GLY A 414 -11.63 -15.59 6.24
N LYS A 415 -11.57 -16.23 7.41
CA LYS A 415 -12.77 -16.55 8.21
C LYS A 415 -13.01 -15.48 9.28
N PRO A 416 -14.27 -15.17 9.64
CA PRO A 416 -14.58 -14.30 10.78
C PRO A 416 -13.94 -14.83 12.06
N LEU A 417 -13.42 -13.91 12.89
CA LEU A 417 -12.89 -14.26 14.20
C LEU A 417 -14.01 -14.78 15.11
N ASP A 418 -13.69 -15.82 15.86
CA ASP A 418 -14.57 -16.42 16.87
C ASP A 418 -14.95 -15.40 17.97
N HIS A 419 -16.12 -15.56 18.56
CA HIS A 419 -16.62 -14.70 19.64
C HIS A 419 -15.72 -14.73 20.88
N ALA A 420 -15.04 -15.85 21.15
CA ALA A 420 -14.09 -15.97 22.26
C ALA A 420 -12.95 -14.92 22.21
N TYR A 421 -12.65 -14.38 21.02
CA TYR A 421 -11.62 -13.34 20.85
C TYR A 421 -12.16 -11.91 20.90
N LYS A 422 -13.47 -11.73 20.73
CA LYS A 422 -14.14 -10.42 20.68
C LYS A 422 -14.87 -10.05 21.96
N THR A 423 -15.12 -11.04 22.81
CA THR A 423 -15.77 -10.87 24.10
C THR A 423 -14.75 -11.04 25.22
N GLU A 424 -15.07 -10.47 26.38
CA GLU A 424 -14.24 -10.62 27.57
C GLU A 424 -14.17 -12.10 27.99
N ASN A 425 -12.96 -12.60 28.22
CA ASN A 425 -12.75 -13.93 28.80
C ASN A 425 -11.46 -13.97 29.62
N LEU A 426 -11.59 -13.65 30.92
CA LEU A 426 -10.47 -13.54 31.84
C LEU A 426 -9.80 -14.88 32.15
N GLU A 427 -10.57 -15.98 32.18
CA GLU A 427 -10.03 -17.32 32.46
C GLU A 427 -9.13 -17.79 31.31
N LEU A 428 -9.64 -17.69 30.08
CA LEU A 428 -8.90 -18.03 28.87
C LEU A 428 -7.65 -17.16 28.72
N LEU A 429 -7.77 -15.87 29.06
CA LEU A 429 -6.64 -14.94 29.05
C LEU A 429 -5.56 -15.34 30.07
N ARG A 430 -5.93 -15.59 31.33
CA ARG A 430 -4.99 -16.02 32.38
C ARG A 430 -4.29 -17.33 32.01
N ALA A 431 -5.02 -18.30 31.45
CA ALA A 431 -4.42 -19.55 30.97
C ALA A 431 -3.33 -19.30 29.91
N GLY A 432 -3.50 -18.28 29.07
CA GLY A 432 -2.52 -17.88 28.05
C GLY A 432 -1.32 -17.10 28.57
N CYS A 433 -1.43 -16.42 29.71
CA CYS A 433 -0.35 -15.61 30.30
C CYS A 433 0.90 -16.44 30.66
N CYS A 434 0.81 -17.77 30.75
CA CYS A 434 1.98 -18.64 30.87
C CYS A 434 3.00 -18.45 29.73
N ASN A 435 2.54 -18.14 28.52
CA ASN A 435 3.42 -17.84 27.38
C ASN A 435 4.21 -16.56 27.61
N LEU A 436 3.53 -15.48 28.02
CA LEU A 436 4.14 -14.20 28.36
C LEU A 436 5.14 -14.36 29.52
N ALA A 437 4.75 -15.06 30.58
CA ALA A 437 5.59 -15.31 31.74
C ALA A 437 6.91 -16.00 31.36
N ARG A 438 6.89 -16.98 30.45
CA ARG A 438 8.12 -17.60 29.96
C ARG A 438 8.99 -16.64 29.16
N HIS A 439 8.41 -15.80 28.29
CA HIS A 439 9.19 -14.81 27.54
C HIS A 439 9.86 -13.78 28.46
N ILE A 440 9.17 -13.37 29.54
CA ILE A 440 9.75 -12.50 30.57
C ILE A 440 10.91 -13.21 31.28
N ALA A 441 10.72 -14.45 31.71
CA ALA A 441 11.77 -15.24 32.36
C ALA A 441 12.99 -15.42 31.44
N ASN A 442 12.78 -15.75 30.17
CA ASN A 442 13.82 -15.88 29.16
C ASN A 442 14.60 -14.58 28.96
N ALA A 443 13.90 -13.45 28.82
CA ALA A 443 14.53 -12.13 28.69
C ALA A 443 15.41 -11.80 29.90
N ARG A 444 14.94 -12.12 31.12
CA ARG A 444 15.70 -11.93 32.36
C ARG A 444 16.95 -12.80 32.45
N THR A 445 16.99 -13.97 31.79
CA THR A 445 18.21 -14.81 31.78
C THR A 445 19.42 -14.10 31.19
N PHE A 446 19.20 -13.13 30.30
CA PHE A 446 20.27 -12.30 29.71
C PHE A 446 20.71 -11.16 30.62
N GLY A 447 20.09 -10.95 31.79
CA GLY A 447 20.51 -9.96 32.79
C GLY A 447 20.12 -8.52 32.45
N VAL A 448 19.05 -8.32 31.70
CA VAL A 448 18.58 -6.99 31.25
C VAL A 448 17.17 -6.69 31.80
N PRO A 449 16.87 -5.42 32.13
CA PRO A 449 15.51 -5.00 32.50
C PRO A 449 14.48 -5.34 31.43
N VAL A 450 13.27 -5.72 31.86
CA VAL A 450 12.19 -6.18 30.97
C VAL A 450 10.93 -5.34 31.17
N VAL A 451 10.45 -4.69 30.12
CA VAL A 451 9.17 -3.95 30.12
C VAL A 451 8.17 -4.67 29.22
N VAL A 452 6.93 -4.86 29.69
CA VAL A 452 5.86 -5.42 28.86
C VAL A 452 5.05 -4.30 28.22
N ALA A 453 4.85 -4.37 26.91
CA ALA A 453 3.95 -3.50 26.17
C ALA A 453 2.68 -4.27 25.78
N ILE A 454 1.53 -3.80 26.23
CA ILE A 454 0.23 -4.42 25.97
C ILE A 454 -0.47 -3.59 24.92
N ASN A 455 -0.45 -4.06 23.67
CA ASN A 455 -1.09 -3.35 22.56
C ASN A 455 -2.60 -3.52 22.66
N ARG A 456 -3.30 -2.40 22.89
CA ARG A 456 -4.76 -2.37 23.03
C ARG A 456 -5.43 -2.52 21.68
N PHE A 457 -6.48 -3.34 21.63
CA PHE A 457 -7.45 -3.33 20.55
C PHE A 457 -8.83 -2.82 21.02
N ALA A 458 -9.65 -2.36 20.08
CA ALA A 458 -11.00 -1.84 20.34
C ALA A 458 -11.96 -2.79 21.09
N THR A 459 -11.68 -4.10 21.11
CA THR A 459 -12.50 -5.10 21.81
C THR A 459 -12.01 -5.41 23.22
N ASP A 460 -10.82 -4.94 23.59
CA ASP A 460 -10.15 -5.35 24.82
C ASP A 460 -10.69 -4.51 25.98
N THR A 461 -11.13 -5.18 27.05
CA THR A 461 -11.68 -4.51 28.24
C THR A 461 -10.57 -4.07 29.19
N ASP A 462 -10.83 -3.07 30.03
CA ASP A 462 -9.86 -2.64 31.06
C ASP A 462 -9.55 -3.77 32.06
N ALA A 463 -10.51 -4.67 32.31
CA ALA A 463 -10.31 -5.85 33.15
C ALA A 463 -9.31 -6.84 32.52
N GLU A 464 -9.43 -7.11 31.22
CA GLU A 464 -8.48 -7.96 30.49
C GLU A 464 -7.07 -7.34 30.49
N LEU A 465 -6.97 -6.05 30.23
CA LEU A 465 -5.68 -5.33 30.26
C LEU A 465 -5.04 -5.40 31.66
N GLY A 466 -5.83 -5.19 32.71
CA GLY A 466 -5.38 -5.29 34.10
C GLY A 466 -4.86 -6.67 34.48
N VAL A 467 -5.49 -7.74 33.97
CA VAL A 467 -4.98 -9.12 34.14
C VAL A 467 -3.59 -9.27 33.52
N VAL A 468 -3.40 -8.83 32.27
CA VAL A 468 -2.09 -8.97 31.61
C VAL A 468 -1.01 -8.18 32.36
N GLN A 469 -1.32 -6.98 32.86
CA GLN A 469 -0.37 -6.20 33.67
C GLN A 469 0.01 -6.93 34.96
N ALA A 470 -0.97 -7.46 35.69
CA ALA A 470 -0.73 -8.19 36.94
C ALA A 470 0.12 -9.45 36.72
N GLU A 471 -0.19 -10.25 35.71
CA GLU A 471 0.54 -11.47 35.37
C GLU A 471 1.96 -11.16 34.88
N ALA A 472 2.16 -10.08 34.13
CA ALA A 472 3.49 -9.64 33.70
C ALA A 472 4.39 -9.24 34.87
N LEU A 473 3.87 -8.46 35.81
CA LEU A 473 4.61 -8.05 37.01
C LEU A 473 4.91 -9.25 37.91
N ALA A 474 3.95 -10.16 38.09
CA ALA A 474 4.14 -11.39 38.85
C ALA A 474 5.21 -12.31 38.23
N ALA A 475 5.33 -12.33 36.90
CA ALA A 475 6.38 -13.04 36.18
C ALA A 475 7.77 -12.37 36.25
N GLY A 476 7.86 -11.19 36.88
CA GLY A 476 9.12 -10.48 37.10
C GLY A 476 9.46 -9.40 36.06
N ALA A 477 8.47 -8.89 35.30
CA ALA A 477 8.69 -7.69 34.50
C ALA A 477 8.95 -6.48 35.40
N ASP A 478 9.81 -5.57 34.95
CA ASP A 478 10.13 -4.32 35.64
C ASP A 478 8.99 -3.30 35.54
N ALA A 479 8.19 -3.38 34.48
CA ALA A 479 6.98 -2.60 34.26
C ALA A 479 6.08 -3.27 33.21
N ALA A 480 4.79 -2.93 33.22
CA ALA A 480 3.83 -3.35 32.20
C ALA A 480 2.90 -2.18 31.83
N ALA A 481 2.96 -1.70 30.59
CA ALA A 481 2.23 -0.53 30.12
C ALA A 481 1.27 -0.88 28.98
N VAL A 482 0.03 -0.37 29.06
CA VAL A 482 -0.94 -0.43 27.97
C VAL A 482 -0.56 0.61 26.92
N ALA A 483 -0.63 0.24 25.65
CA ALA A 483 -0.21 1.09 24.55
C ALA A 483 -1.31 1.16 23.48
N GLN A 484 -1.71 2.38 23.12
CA GLN A 484 -2.78 2.73 22.16
C GLN A 484 -2.23 3.43 20.92
N HIS A 485 -0.92 3.32 20.67
CA HIS A 485 -0.23 4.04 19.60
C HIS A 485 -0.68 3.66 18.18
N HIS A 486 -1.26 2.47 18.01
CA HIS A 486 -1.94 2.12 16.76
C HIS A 486 -3.03 3.14 16.38
N GLU A 487 -3.83 3.58 17.35
CA GLU A 487 -4.94 4.50 17.15
C GLU A 487 -4.55 5.97 17.41
N GLN A 488 -3.53 6.20 18.26
CA GLN A 488 -3.20 7.53 18.79
C GLN A 488 -1.78 8.03 18.48
N GLY A 489 -1.00 7.30 17.68
CA GLY A 489 0.39 7.63 17.39
C GLY A 489 1.27 7.65 18.65
N GLY A 490 2.25 8.55 18.72
CA GLY A 490 3.18 8.60 19.85
C GLY A 490 2.51 8.90 21.20
N ALA A 491 1.40 9.64 21.20
CA ALA A 491 0.65 9.97 22.42
C ALA A 491 0.17 8.70 23.15
N GLY A 492 -0.25 7.69 22.38
CA GLY A 492 -0.71 6.41 22.90
C GLY A 492 0.39 5.49 23.45
N ALA A 493 1.67 5.90 23.40
CA ALA A 493 2.80 5.12 23.92
C ALA A 493 3.65 5.89 24.95
N VAL A 494 3.19 7.05 25.44
CA VAL A 494 3.93 7.86 26.43
C VAL A 494 4.19 7.08 27.73
N ASP A 495 3.21 6.35 28.25
CA ASP A 495 3.38 5.56 29.48
C ASP A 495 4.40 4.43 29.28
N LEU A 496 4.37 3.78 28.12
CA LEU A 496 5.37 2.78 27.74
C LEU A 496 6.77 3.41 27.64
N ALA A 497 6.88 4.60 27.05
CA ALA A 497 8.15 5.31 26.93
C ALA A 497 8.72 5.69 28.30
N ASN A 498 7.89 6.17 29.23
CA ASN A 498 8.30 6.45 30.60
C ASN A 498 8.77 5.19 31.34
N ALA A 499 8.06 4.06 31.17
CA ALA A 499 8.47 2.77 31.73
C ALA A 499 9.83 2.32 31.18
N VAL A 500 10.07 2.48 29.87
CA VAL A 500 11.36 2.16 29.23
C VAL A 500 12.48 3.08 29.72
N ILE A 501 12.23 4.39 29.85
CA ILE A 501 13.21 5.34 30.41
C ILE A 501 13.62 4.91 31.83
N ALA A 502 12.64 4.57 32.68
CA ALA A 502 12.91 4.11 34.04
C ALA A 502 13.67 2.76 34.06
N ALA A 503 13.35 1.84 33.16
CA ALA A 503 14.05 0.56 33.03
C ALA A 503 15.52 0.75 32.61
N CYS A 504 15.79 1.64 31.64
CA CYS A 504 17.14 1.96 31.16
C CYS A 504 18.06 2.64 32.22
N GLN A 505 17.50 3.10 33.33
CA GLN A 505 18.25 3.63 34.48
C GLN A 505 18.68 2.53 35.46
N LYS A 506 18.07 1.34 35.41
CA LYS A 506 18.45 0.21 36.26
C LYS A 506 19.77 -0.40 35.76
N PRO A 507 20.58 -0.99 36.66
CA PRO A 507 21.79 -1.69 36.26
C PRO A 507 21.45 -2.92 35.40
N ALA A 508 22.10 -3.03 34.23
CA ALA A 508 22.04 -4.21 33.38
C ALA A 508 23.36 -4.98 33.47
N ALA A 509 23.28 -6.29 33.70
CA ALA A 509 24.43 -7.20 33.75
C ALA A 509 24.31 -8.21 32.61
N PHE A 510 24.46 -7.71 31.38
CA PHE A 510 24.26 -8.51 30.18
C PHE A 510 25.20 -9.72 30.15
N LYS A 511 24.64 -10.91 29.89
CA LYS A 511 25.40 -12.15 29.74
C LYS A 511 24.86 -13.00 28.60
N PHE A 512 25.74 -13.75 27.95
CA PHE A 512 25.36 -14.73 26.94
C PHE A 512 24.84 -16.02 27.59
N LEU A 513 24.00 -16.75 26.84
CA LEU A 513 23.41 -18.01 27.32
C LEU A 513 24.44 -19.16 27.36
N TYR A 514 25.46 -19.10 26.52
CA TYR A 514 26.52 -20.10 26.42
C TYR A 514 27.86 -19.47 25.95
N PRO A 515 29.01 -20.04 26.35
CA PRO A 515 30.34 -19.67 25.82
C PRO A 515 30.57 -20.24 24.41
N LEU A 516 31.45 -19.62 23.61
CA LEU A 516 31.73 -20.09 22.23
C LEU A 516 32.60 -21.36 22.21
N GLU A 517 33.31 -21.61 23.29
CA GLU A 517 34.22 -22.73 23.51
C GLU A 517 33.46 -24.02 23.83
N ALA A 518 32.18 -23.92 24.22
CA ALA A 518 31.34 -25.08 24.46
C ALA A 518 31.22 -25.97 23.21
N PRO A 519 31.10 -27.30 23.37
CA PRO A 519 30.71 -28.18 22.28
C PRO A 519 29.43 -27.71 21.58
N LEU A 520 29.34 -27.93 20.27
CA LEU A 520 28.21 -27.45 19.46
C LEU A 520 26.86 -28.01 19.93
N LYS A 521 26.84 -29.26 20.40
CA LYS A 521 25.64 -29.87 20.99
C LYS A 521 25.20 -29.15 22.25
N ASP A 522 26.13 -28.86 23.15
CA ASP A 522 25.86 -28.18 24.43
C ASP A 522 25.28 -26.78 24.20
N LYS A 523 25.71 -26.09 23.15
CA LYS A 523 25.10 -24.80 22.73
C LYS A 523 23.64 -24.98 22.34
N ILE A 524 23.34 -25.98 21.50
CA ILE A 524 21.97 -26.31 21.08
C ILE A 524 21.11 -26.72 22.28
N GLU A 525 21.63 -27.58 23.15
CA GLU A 525 20.96 -28.04 24.37
C GLU A 525 20.69 -26.89 25.34
N SER A 526 21.65 -25.97 25.51
CA SER A 526 21.48 -24.79 26.35
C SER A 526 20.30 -23.94 25.88
N ILE A 527 20.18 -23.69 24.57
CA ILE A 527 19.02 -22.95 24.03
C ILE A 527 17.73 -23.75 24.25
N ALA A 528 17.71 -25.03 23.88
CA ALA A 528 16.50 -25.85 23.97
C ALA A 528 15.97 -26.00 25.40
N ARG A 529 16.85 -26.22 26.38
CA ARG A 529 16.46 -26.36 27.78
C ARG A 529 16.09 -25.03 28.41
N ASN A 530 16.96 -24.02 28.30
CA ASN A 530 16.83 -22.77 29.05
C ASN A 530 15.84 -21.78 28.44
N ILE A 531 15.65 -21.80 27.11
CA ILE A 531 14.74 -20.88 26.42
C ILE A 531 13.42 -21.57 26.07
N TYR A 532 13.46 -22.81 25.58
CA TYR A 532 12.25 -23.50 25.11
C TYR A 532 11.55 -24.33 26.19
N GLY A 533 12.27 -24.72 27.25
CA GLY A 533 11.75 -25.60 28.29
C GLY A 533 11.74 -27.08 27.90
N ALA A 534 12.59 -27.48 26.95
CA ALA A 534 12.76 -28.88 26.56
C ALA A 534 13.38 -29.70 27.71
N GLY A 535 12.93 -30.95 27.88
CA GLY A 535 13.54 -31.89 28.83
C GLY A 535 14.77 -32.59 28.25
N ALA A 536 14.73 -32.90 26.95
CA ALA A 536 15.79 -33.56 26.22
C ALA A 536 15.92 -32.99 24.80
N VAL A 537 17.07 -33.20 24.17
CA VAL A 537 17.31 -32.90 22.76
C VAL A 537 17.71 -34.17 22.04
N GLU A 538 17.09 -34.43 20.90
CA GLU A 538 17.36 -35.58 20.04
C GLU A 538 17.96 -35.08 18.72
N PHE A 539 19.10 -35.64 18.34
CA PHE A 539 19.78 -35.34 17.09
C PHE A 539 19.61 -36.50 16.11
N SER A 540 19.26 -36.20 14.86
CA SER A 540 19.28 -37.21 13.80
C SER A 540 20.72 -37.68 13.50
N ALA A 541 20.86 -38.83 12.86
CA ALA A 541 22.17 -39.32 12.39
C ALA A 541 22.85 -38.33 11.42
N GLU A 542 22.08 -37.61 10.60
CA GLU A 542 22.57 -36.56 9.71
C GLU A 542 23.09 -35.35 10.49
N ALA A 543 22.34 -34.88 11.50
CA ALA A 543 22.75 -33.78 12.35
C ALA A 543 24.03 -34.11 13.13
N GLU A 544 24.12 -35.33 13.67
CA GLU A 544 25.32 -35.87 14.34
C GLU A 544 26.55 -35.83 13.42
N ALA A 545 26.42 -36.35 12.19
CA ALA A 545 27.49 -36.36 11.20
C ALA A 545 27.95 -34.94 10.83
N SER A 546 27.00 -34.03 10.59
CA SER A 546 27.29 -32.62 10.27
C SER A 546 28.00 -31.90 11.40
N LEU A 547 27.55 -32.06 12.65
CA LEU A 547 28.19 -31.45 13.83
C LEU A 547 29.63 -31.93 14.02
N ALA A 548 29.88 -33.24 13.84
CA ALA A 548 31.22 -33.80 13.89
C ALA A 548 32.10 -33.26 12.75
N ALA A 549 31.56 -33.16 11.53
CA ALA A 549 32.27 -32.60 10.38
C ALA A 549 32.64 -31.13 10.60
N TYR A 550 31.69 -30.29 11.03
CA TYR A 550 31.93 -28.87 11.27
C TYR A 550 32.93 -28.62 12.41
N THR A 551 32.95 -29.49 13.43
CA THR A 551 33.98 -29.43 14.48
C THR A 551 35.37 -29.69 13.89
N ARG A 552 35.53 -30.74 13.07
CA ARG A 552 36.80 -31.06 12.39
C ARG A 552 37.25 -29.96 11.43
N GLN A 553 36.31 -29.31 10.76
CA GLN A 553 36.56 -28.19 9.83
C GLN A 553 36.86 -26.86 10.54
N GLY A 554 36.89 -26.82 11.88
CA GLY A 554 37.23 -25.63 12.65
C GLY A 554 36.06 -24.67 12.93
N PHE A 555 34.82 -25.08 12.63
CA PHE A 555 33.60 -24.28 12.89
C PHE A 555 33.02 -24.50 14.30
N GLY A 556 33.70 -25.26 15.17
CA GLY A 556 33.24 -25.55 16.54
C GLY A 556 33.06 -24.29 17.41
N GLY A 557 33.81 -23.22 17.13
CA GLY A 557 33.73 -21.95 17.85
C GLY A 557 32.56 -21.03 17.44
N LEU A 558 31.73 -21.42 16.45
CA LEU A 558 30.64 -20.57 15.98
C LEU A 558 29.42 -20.63 16.94
N PRO A 559 28.63 -19.55 17.06
CA PRO A 559 27.32 -19.59 17.71
C PRO A 559 26.30 -20.38 16.89
N VAL A 560 25.14 -20.65 17.51
CA VAL A 560 24.06 -21.46 16.93
C VAL A 560 22.83 -20.60 16.69
N CYS A 561 22.24 -20.76 15.51
CA CYS A 561 20.96 -20.19 15.10
C CYS A 561 19.91 -21.31 15.03
N MET A 562 18.97 -21.32 15.98
CA MET A 562 17.89 -22.31 16.02
C MET A 562 16.82 -22.01 14.98
N ALA A 563 16.60 -22.92 14.05
CA ALA A 563 15.67 -22.77 12.95
C ALA A 563 14.47 -23.71 13.15
N LYS A 564 13.50 -23.21 13.93
CA LYS A 564 12.27 -23.92 14.36
C LYS A 564 11.01 -23.15 13.94
N THR A 565 9.85 -23.76 14.14
CA THR A 565 8.57 -23.03 14.01
C THR A 565 8.51 -21.86 14.97
N GLN A 566 8.03 -20.71 14.51
CA GLN A 566 7.80 -19.53 15.36
C GLN A 566 6.52 -19.62 16.20
N TYR A 567 5.68 -20.64 16.00
CA TYR A 567 4.32 -20.68 16.56
C TYR A 567 4.19 -21.42 17.91
N SER A 568 5.31 -21.91 18.44
CA SER A 568 5.40 -22.65 19.71
C SER A 568 6.82 -22.58 20.25
N PHE A 569 7.03 -22.79 21.54
CA PHE A 569 8.37 -23.08 22.08
C PHE A 569 8.91 -24.44 21.59
N SER A 570 8.02 -25.41 21.30
CA SER A 570 8.39 -26.76 20.85
C SER A 570 8.69 -26.83 19.34
N ASN A 571 8.91 -28.04 18.82
CA ASN A 571 8.96 -28.28 17.37
C ASN A 571 7.56 -28.27 16.71
N ASP A 572 6.49 -28.39 17.49
CA ASP A 572 5.12 -28.50 16.98
C ASP A 572 4.40 -27.13 16.98
N PRO A 573 4.04 -26.57 15.81
CA PRO A 573 3.32 -25.30 15.72
C PRO A 573 1.94 -25.30 16.37
N ALA A 574 1.30 -26.47 16.57
CA ALA A 574 -0.03 -26.58 17.16
C ALA A 574 -0.01 -26.36 18.68
N VAL A 575 1.09 -26.68 19.35
CA VAL A 575 1.20 -26.60 20.82
C VAL A 575 1.33 -25.14 21.27
N LYS A 576 0.33 -24.65 22.02
CA LYS A 576 0.25 -23.27 22.55
C LYS A 576 0.67 -23.17 24.01
N GLY A 577 0.52 -21.98 24.60
CA GLY A 577 1.00 -21.69 25.95
C GLY A 577 2.53 -21.79 26.10
N ALA A 578 2.97 -22.45 27.18
CA ALA A 578 4.36 -22.62 27.57
C ALA A 578 4.66 -24.12 27.87
N PRO A 579 4.75 -25.00 26.84
CA PRO A 579 4.95 -26.44 27.03
C PRO A 579 6.30 -26.74 27.66
N SER A 580 6.43 -27.75 28.52
CA SER A 580 7.69 -28.11 29.18
C SER A 580 7.94 -29.62 29.15
N GLY A 581 9.20 -30.02 29.28
CA GLY A 581 9.60 -31.43 29.39
C GLY A 581 9.48 -32.23 28.10
N PHE A 582 9.19 -31.59 26.97
CA PHE A 582 9.14 -32.25 25.67
C PHE A 582 10.55 -32.57 25.15
N THR A 583 10.65 -33.53 24.22
CA THR A 583 11.89 -33.82 23.49
C THR A 583 11.99 -32.92 22.28
N PHE A 584 13.05 -32.10 22.22
CA PHE A 584 13.28 -31.19 21.11
C PHE A 584 14.12 -31.87 20.03
N LYS A 585 13.65 -31.87 18.79
CA LYS A 585 14.28 -32.62 17.68
C LYS A 585 15.09 -31.70 16.77
N VAL A 586 16.33 -32.12 16.46
CA VAL A 586 17.22 -31.46 15.50
C VAL A 586 17.44 -32.41 14.33
N ARG A 587 16.93 -32.03 13.17
CA ARG A 587 16.94 -32.87 11.97
C ARG A 587 18.24 -32.75 11.18
N GLU A 588 18.73 -31.53 11.03
CA GLU A 588 19.87 -31.23 10.16
C GLU A 588 20.61 -30.03 10.73
N VAL A 589 21.91 -29.95 10.51
CA VAL A 589 22.71 -28.76 10.84
C VAL A 589 23.44 -28.30 9.60
N LYS A 590 23.34 -26.99 9.31
CA LYS A 590 24.06 -26.32 8.22
C LYS A 590 25.04 -25.30 8.77
N VAL A 591 26.02 -24.90 7.96
CA VAL A 591 26.94 -23.81 8.28
C VAL A 591 26.66 -22.60 7.38
N ALA A 592 26.57 -21.42 7.98
CA ALA A 592 26.62 -20.13 7.31
C ALA A 592 27.96 -19.49 7.67
N ALA A 593 29.03 -19.93 7.02
CA ALA A 593 30.41 -19.63 7.42
C ALA A 593 30.79 -18.16 7.27
N GLY A 594 30.27 -17.48 6.23
CA GLY A 594 30.47 -16.05 6.03
C GLY A 594 29.68 -15.22 7.04
N ALA A 595 28.45 -15.64 7.34
CA ALA A 595 27.62 -15.00 8.36
C ALA A 595 28.16 -15.26 9.78
N GLY A 596 28.73 -16.44 10.00
CA GLY A 596 29.47 -16.83 11.20
C GLY A 596 28.73 -17.77 12.14
N TRP A 597 27.68 -18.48 11.76
CA TRP A 597 26.96 -19.39 12.68
C TRP A 597 26.58 -20.72 12.05
N LEU A 598 26.21 -21.66 12.90
CA LEU A 598 25.52 -22.89 12.50
C LEU A 598 24.02 -22.70 12.55
N ILE A 599 23.30 -23.33 11.62
CA ILE A 599 21.85 -23.31 11.54
C ILE A 599 21.35 -24.70 11.93
N ALA A 600 20.75 -24.81 13.11
CA ALA A 600 20.14 -26.05 13.59
C ALA A 600 18.69 -26.12 13.08
N ILE A 601 18.44 -26.98 12.09
CA ILE A 601 17.14 -27.15 11.43
C ILE A 601 16.30 -28.13 12.25
N CYS A 602 15.21 -27.61 12.80
CA CYS A 602 14.39 -28.31 13.80
C CYS A 602 12.97 -28.63 13.28
N GLY A 603 12.67 -28.31 12.02
CA GLY A 603 11.38 -28.56 11.38
C GLY A 603 11.40 -28.19 9.91
N ASP A 604 10.25 -28.33 9.24
CA ASP A 604 10.12 -27.95 7.83
C ASP A 604 10.07 -26.44 7.66
N MET A 605 10.98 -25.92 6.85
CA MET A 605 11.08 -24.49 6.57
C MET A 605 10.92 -24.22 5.09
N MET A 606 10.01 -23.31 4.78
CA MET A 606 9.77 -22.84 3.42
C MET A 606 10.71 -21.70 3.09
N MET A 607 11.73 -21.97 2.28
CA MET A 607 12.75 -20.99 1.87
C MET A 607 12.27 -20.06 0.75
N ILE A 608 11.32 -20.51 -0.08
CA ILE A 608 10.62 -19.69 -1.06
C ILE A 608 9.09 -19.87 -0.92
N PRO A 609 8.36 -18.83 -0.47
CA PRO A 609 6.92 -18.89 -0.31
C PRO A 609 6.20 -19.07 -1.65
N GLY A 610 4.97 -19.58 -1.60
CA GLY A 610 4.08 -19.61 -2.77
C GLY A 610 3.04 -18.49 -2.70
N LEU A 611 2.57 -18.03 -3.85
CA LEU A 611 1.38 -17.16 -3.92
C LEU A 611 0.11 -17.95 -3.51
N PRO A 612 -0.83 -17.33 -2.79
CA PRO A 612 -2.14 -17.94 -2.50
C PRO A 612 -3.04 -17.90 -3.74
N THR A 613 -4.21 -18.56 -3.68
CA THR A 613 -5.21 -18.52 -4.77
C THR A 613 -5.76 -17.11 -5.02
N ARG A 614 -5.90 -16.29 -3.96
CA ARG A 614 -6.27 -14.87 -4.03
C ARG A 614 -5.07 -14.02 -3.58
N PRO A 615 -4.07 -13.79 -4.44
CA PRO A 615 -2.91 -12.96 -4.11
C PRO A 615 -3.28 -11.49 -3.99
N ALA A 616 -2.52 -10.76 -3.17
CA ALA A 616 -2.73 -9.34 -2.91
C ALA A 616 -2.54 -8.47 -4.16
N PHE A 617 -1.75 -8.92 -5.14
CA PHE A 617 -1.53 -8.16 -6.37
C PHE A 617 -2.81 -7.90 -7.19
N TYR A 618 -3.88 -8.68 -7.01
CA TYR A 618 -5.16 -8.40 -7.68
C TYR A 618 -5.79 -7.09 -7.20
N ASP A 619 -5.43 -6.66 -5.99
CA ASP A 619 -5.92 -5.43 -5.40
C ASP A 619 -4.86 -4.32 -5.42
N ILE A 620 -3.65 -4.58 -5.91
CA ILE A 620 -2.60 -3.57 -6.04
C ILE A 620 -2.64 -3.03 -7.47
N ASP A 621 -2.90 -1.73 -7.61
CA ASP A 621 -2.89 -1.04 -8.90
C ASP A 621 -2.24 0.35 -8.76
N ILE A 622 -1.99 1.01 -9.89
CA ILE A 622 -1.49 2.39 -9.95
C ILE A 622 -2.51 3.22 -10.72
N ASP A 623 -2.91 4.35 -10.15
CA ASP A 623 -3.67 5.37 -10.87
C ASP A 623 -2.79 5.96 -11.99
N PRO A 624 -3.14 5.76 -13.27
CA PRO A 624 -2.32 6.19 -14.39
C PRO A 624 -2.27 7.72 -14.55
N GLU A 625 -3.20 8.47 -13.96
CA GLU A 625 -3.21 9.94 -14.04
C GLU A 625 -2.32 10.57 -12.96
N THR A 626 -2.37 10.04 -11.74
CA THR A 626 -1.64 10.61 -10.60
C THR A 626 -0.32 9.89 -10.28
N GLY A 627 -0.11 8.69 -10.82
CA GLY A 627 0.99 7.79 -10.47
C GLY A 627 0.91 7.23 -9.04
N ARG A 628 -0.19 7.49 -8.31
CA ARG A 628 -0.40 7.01 -6.94
C ARG A 628 -0.85 5.56 -6.92
N ARG A 629 -0.35 4.77 -5.98
CA ARG A 629 -0.81 3.38 -5.82
C ARG A 629 -2.17 3.34 -5.16
N HIS A 630 -3.03 2.45 -5.62
CA HIS A 630 -4.23 2.07 -4.90
C HIS A 630 -4.13 0.61 -4.49
N LYS A 631 -4.28 0.35 -3.20
CA LYS A 631 -4.86 -0.93 -2.79
C LYS A 631 -6.36 -0.76 -2.98
N ARG A 632 -7.01 -1.52 -3.85
CA ARG A 632 -8.48 -1.58 -3.88
C ARG A 632 -8.89 -2.07 -2.50
N ALA A 633 -9.33 -1.11 -1.70
CA ALA A 633 -9.70 -1.34 -0.34
C ALA A 633 -10.96 -2.22 -0.32
N SER A 634 -11.17 -2.92 0.79
CA SER A 634 -12.26 -3.89 0.89
C SER A 634 -13.62 -3.22 0.62
N MET A 635 -14.65 -4.02 0.36
CA MET A 635 -15.99 -3.52 -0.03
C MET A 635 -16.56 -2.47 0.96
N SER A 636 -16.09 -2.42 2.22
CA SER A 636 -16.42 -1.39 3.21
C SER A 636 -15.69 -0.06 2.99
N ASP A 637 -14.44 -0.08 2.57
CA ASP A 637 -13.63 1.10 2.30
C ASP A 637 -14.02 1.74 0.97
N GLY A 638 -14.53 0.93 0.04
CA GLY A 638 -15.19 1.43 -1.17
C GLY A 638 -16.36 2.36 -0.86
N VAL A 639 -17.05 2.20 0.28
CA VAL A 639 -18.14 3.10 0.69
C VAL A 639 -17.59 4.41 1.28
N ALA A 640 -16.48 4.37 2.01
CA ALA A 640 -15.83 5.55 2.58
C ALA A 640 -15.12 6.38 1.50
N LEU A 641 -14.41 5.74 0.57
CA LEU A 641 -13.77 6.38 -0.58
C LEU A 641 -14.81 6.89 -1.58
N LEU A 642 -15.95 6.20 -1.72
CA LEU A 642 -17.10 6.72 -2.47
C LEU A 642 -17.74 7.89 -1.72
N ALA A 643 -17.80 7.90 -0.39
CA ALA A 643 -18.31 9.03 0.39
C ALA A 643 -17.39 10.26 0.28
N GLU A 644 -16.06 10.09 0.40
CA GLU A 644 -15.06 11.15 0.19
C GLU A 644 -15.03 11.63 -1.27
N ARG A 645 -15.08 10.72 -2.25
CA ARG A 645 -15.20 11.10 -3.66
C ARG A 645 -16.56 11.74 -3.96
N LEU A 646 -17.65 11.34 -3.31
CA LEU A 646 -18.97 11.98 -3.43
C LEU A 646 -18.96 13.38 -2.80
N GLN A 647 -18.18 13.59 -1.74
CA GLN A 647 -18.03 14.87 -1.07
C GLN A 647 -17.16 15.82 -1.91
N ALA A 648 -16.04 15.35 -2.45
CA ALA A 648 -15.20 16.10 -3.40
C ALA A 648 -15.92 16.39 -4.75
N LEU A 649 -16.67 15.41 -5.27
CA LEU A 649 -17.49 15.60 -6.49
C LEU A 649 -18.72 16.48 -6.22
N SER A 650 -19.19 16.58 -4.97
CA SER A 650 -20.24 17.53 -4.59
C SER A 650 -19.74 18.97 -4.54
N ASP A 651 -18.45 19.18 -4.23
CA ASP A 651 -17.81 20.50 -4.21
C ASP A 651 -17.42 21.01 -5.61
N GLU A 652 -17.14 20.12 -6.57
CA GLU A 652 -16.79 20.52 -7.95
C GLU A 652 -18.00 20.65 -8.91
N GLY A 653 -19.23 20.42 -8.44
CA GLY A 653 -20.44 20.67 -9.24
C GLY A 653 -20.55 19.83 -10.53
N VAL A 654 -19.82 18.73 -10.63
CA VAL A 654 -19.91 17.78 -11.74
C VAL A 654 -21.10 16.86 -11.50
N LYS A 655 -22.19 17.07 -12.25
CA LYS A 655 -23.37 16.20 -12.19
C LYS A 655 -23.01 14.78 -12.64
N THR A 656 -22.97 13.86 -11.68
CA THR A 656 -22.89 12.42 -11.94
C THR A 656 -24.12 11.96 -12.74
N VAL A 657 -23.91 11.24 -13.85
CA VAL A 657 -24.98 10.51 -14.56
C VAL A 657 -25.41 9.34 -13.65
N PRO A 658 -26.69 9.22 -13.26
CA PRO A 658 -27.14 8.12 -12.43
C PRO A 658 -26.99 6.79 -13.16
N ALA A 659 -26.49 5.76 -12.46
CA ALA A 659 -26.25 4.42 -13.02
C ALA A 659 -27.51 3.64 -13.41
N THR A 660 -28.72 4.20 -13.21
CA THR A 660 -30.02 3.57 -13.51
C THR A 660 -30.97 4.56 -14.18
N ALA A 661 -31.67 4.14 -15.24
CA ALA A 661 -32.63 4.97 -15.97
C ALA A 661 -33.75 5.52 -15.05
N ASN A 662 -34.34 6.67 -15.43
CA ASN A 662 -35.43 7.31 -14.66
C ASN A 662 -36.77 6.61 -14.95
N PRO A 663 -37.43 5.95 -13.98
CA PRO A 663 -38.73 5.32 -14.20
C PRO A 663 -39.92 6.31 -14.11
N SER A 664 -39.72 7.52 -13.59
CA SER A 664 -40.80 8.52 -13.43
C SER A 664 -41.57 8.86 -14.71
N PRO A 665 -40.92 9.05 -15.90
CA PRO A 665 -41.66 9.25 -17.15
C PRO A 665 -42.61 8.10 -17.47
N LEU A 666 -42.18 6.85 -17.24
CA LEU A 666 -43.02 5.67 -17.50
C LEU A 666 -44.26 5.67 -16.60
N GLY A 667 -44.10 5.97 -15.31
CA GLY A 667 -45.22 6.08 -14.36
C GLY A 667 -46.20 7.21 -14.73
N LEU A 668 -45.69 8.37 -15.15
CA LEU A 668 -46.52 9.52 -15.54
C LEU A 668 -47.27 9.28 -16.87
N TYR A 669 -46.64 8.63 -17.86
CA TYR A 669 -47.33 8.25 -19.10
C TYR A 669 -48.41 7.20 -18.87
N ALA A 670 -48.15 6.23 -18.00
CA ALA A 670 -49.14 5.23 -17.59
C ALA A 670 -50.37 5.88 -16.96
N PHE A 671 -50.15 6.82 -16.03
CA PHE A 671 -51.22 7.59 -15.40
C PHE A 671 -52.00 8.44 -16.41
N ALA A 672 -51.29 9.17 -17.28
CA ALA A 672 -51.87 10.09 -18.25
C ALA A 672 -52.80 9.38 -19.25
N LEU A 673 -52.31 8.32 -19.90
CA LEU A 673 -53.07 7.59 -20.92
C LEU A 673 -54.30 6.91 -20.34
N THR A 674 -54.15 6.27 -19.17
CA THR A 674 -55.26 5.59 -18.50
C THR A 674 -56.33 6.58 -18.05
N THR A 675 -55.92 7.73 -17.51
CA THR A 675 -56.84 8.80 -17.10
C THR A 675 -57.59 9.36 -18.30
N ALA A 676 -56.91 9.64 -19.42
CA ALA A 676 -57.54 10.13 -20.65
C ALA A 676 -58.59 9.14 -21.20
N LEU A 677 -58.28 7.85 -21.24
CA LEU A 677 -59.22 6.81 -21.69
C LEU A 677 -60.46 6.73 -20.78
N LEU A 678 -60.27 6.72 -19.45
CA LEU A 678 -61.39 6.72 -18.52
C LEU A 678 -62.26 7.97 -18.70
N MET A 679 -61.66 9.15 -18.85
CA MET A 679 -62.41 10.39 -19.02
C MET A 679 -63.17 10.44 -20.34
N GLY A 680 -62.63 9.84 -21.42
CA GLY A 680 -63.34 9.68 -22.69
C GLY A 680 -64.65 8.91 -22.57
N SER A 681 -64.73 7.95 -21.63
CA SER A 681 -65.98 7.25 -21.32
C SER A 681 -67.00 8.12 -20.57
N LYS A 682 -66.53 9.14 -19.82
CA LYS A 682 -67.37 10.03 -18.99
C LYS A 682 -67.88 11.26 -19.74
N THR A 683 -67.20 11.73 -20.77
CA THR A 683 -67.59 12.90 -21.57
C THR A 683 -68.52 12.58 -22.74
N GLN A 684 -68.83 11.30 -23.00
CA GLN A 684 -69.64 10.83 -24.15
C GLN A 684 -69.07 11.20 -25.53
N LEU A 685 -67.77 11.55 -25.62
CA LEU A 685 -67.09 11.87 -26.89
C LEU A 685 -66.79 10.62 -27.75
N THR A 686 -66.95 9.43 -27.17
CA THR A 686 -66.75 8.12 -27.81
C THR A 686 -67.84 7.16 -27.34
N GLU A 687 -68.01 6.02 -28.01
CA GLU A 687 -69.01 5.03 -27.64
C GLU A 687 -68.79 4.55 -26.17
N PRO A 688 -69.69 4.88 -25.21
CA PRO A 688 -69.37 4.81 -23.79
C PRO A 688 -69.04 3.40 -23.29
N LYS A 689 -69.67 2.36 -23.85
CA LYS A 689 -69.46 0.97 -23.44
C LYS A 689 -68.11 0.43 -23.91
N ALA A 690 -67.75 0.66 -25.17
CA ALA A 690 -66.48 0.21 -25.74
C ALA A 690 -65.29 0.92 -25.10
N THR A 691 -65.38 2.25 -24.92
CA THR A 691 -64.32 3.04 -24.28
C THR A 691 -64.15 2.71 -22.81
N ALA A 692 -65.23 2.42 -22.07
CA ALA A 692 -65.13 2.01 -20.67
C ALA A 692 -64.43 0.66 -20.52
N GLN A 693 -64.75 -0.34 -21.36
CA GLN A 693 -64.07 -1.64 -21.34
C GLN A 693 -62.58 -1.51 -21.66
N LEU A 694 -62.23 -0.70 -22.67
CA LEU A 694 -60.84 -0.42 -23.01
C LEU A 694 -60.10 0.29 -21.87
N ALA A 695 -60.77 1.26 -21.21
CA ALA A 695 -60.20 1.99 -20.08
C ALA A 695 -59.92 1.09 -18.87
N TYR A 696 -60.75 0.08 -18.57
CA TYR A 696 -60.48 -0.86 -17.47
C TYR A 696 -59.34 -1.84 -17.81
N SER A 697 -59.26 -2.32 -19.05
CA SER A 697 -58.14 -3.17 -19.50
C SER A 697 -56.81 -2.41 -19.51
N PHE A 698 -56.79 -1.18 -20.01
CA PHE A 698 -55.62 -0.29 -19.92
C PHE A 698 -55.32 0.10 -18.47
N GLY A 699 -56.36 0.27 -17.65
CA GLY A 699 -56.25 0.50 -16.22
C GLY A 699 -55.53 -0.63 -15.51
N PHE A 700 -55.84 -1.89 -15.79
CA PHE A 700 -55.15 -3.01 -15.16
C PHE A 700 -53.67 -3.11 -15.56
N PHE A 701 -53.38 -3.15 -16.87
CA PHE A 701 -52.02 -3.42 -17.34
C PHE A 701 -51.11 -2.19 -17.34
N PHE A 702 -51.62 -1.04 -17.76
CA PHE A 702 -50.83 0.16 -17.96
C PHE A 702 -50.92 1.09 -16.74
N GLY A 703 -52.11 1.61 -16.42
CA GLY A 703 -52.31 2.45 -15.23
C GLY A 703 -52.09 1.71 -13.90
N GLY A 704 -52.12 0.38 -13.93
CA GLY A 704 -51.99 -0.49 -12.78
C GLY A 704 -50.60 -1.10 -12.66
N LEU A 705 -50.37 -2.22 -13.35
CA LEU A 705 -49.13 -2.98 -13.23
C LEU A 705 -47.89 -2.18 -13.68
N THR A 706 -47.95 -1.52 -14.85
CA THR A 706 -46.81 -0.71 -15.34
C THR A 706 -46.51 0.45 -14.41
N GLN A 707 -47.53 1.17 -13.95
CA GLN A 707 -47.37 2.27 -13.01
C GLN A 707 -46.84 1.79 -11.65
N PHE A 708 -47.32 0.66 -11.14
CA PHE A 708 -46.84 0.05 -9.89
C PHE A 708 -45.37 -0.38 -9.98
N CYS A 709 -44.99 -1.04 -11.09
CA CYS A 709 -43.60 -1.40 -11.35
C CYS A 709 -42.68 -0.17 -11.45
N ALA A 710 -43.12 0.90 -12.11
CA ALA A 710 -42.37 2.15 -12.14
C ALA A 710 -42.15 2.70 -10.72
N GLY A 711 -43.17 2.62 -9.85
CA GLY A 711 -43.04 2.96 -8.43
C GLY A 711 -42.02 2.10 -7.68
N LEU A 712 -42.03 0.78 -7.83
CA LEU A 712 -41.03 -0.10 -7.21
C LEU A 712 -39.61 0.21 -7.69
N MET A 713 -39.44 0.60 -8.96
CA MET A 713 -38.15 1.00 -9.52
C MET A 713 -37.65 2.35 -8.97
N GLU A 714 -38.53 3.27 -8.56
CA GLU A 714 -38.14 4.52 -7.89
C GLU A 714 -37.42 4.28 -6.54
N TYR A 715 -37.64 3.13 -5.89
CA TYR A 715 -36.87 2.72 -4.71
C TYR A 715 -35.36 2.69 -4.99
N GLN A 716 -34.96 2.20 -6.18
CA GLN A 716 -33.56 2.12 -6.59
C GLN A 716 -32.93 3.51 -6.77
N ARG A 717 -33.73 4.54 -7.07
CA ARG A 717 -33.29 5.95 -7.18
C ARG A 717 -33.43 6.74 -5.87
N LYS A 718 -33.79 6.09 -4.76
CA LYS A 718 -34.07 6.72 -3.44
C LYS A 718 -35.11 7.84 -3.53
N ASN A 719 -36.05 7.77 -4.48
CA ASN A 719 -37.13 8.73 -4.63
C ASN A 719 -38.39 8.23 -3.91
N THR A 720 -38.46 8.49 -2.60
CA THR A 720 -39.58 8.04 -1.75
C THR A 720 -40.92 8.57 -2.24
N PHE A 721 -40.97 9.82 -2.72
CA PHE A 721 -42.21 10.42 -3.23
C PHE A 721 -42.72 9.69 -4.48
N GLY A 722 -41.85 9.52 -5.49
CA GLY A 722 -42.20 8.82 -6.73
C GLY A 722 -42.63 7.37 -6.47
N MET A 723 -41.90 6.66 -5.60
CA MET A 723 -42.24 5.30 -5.19
C MET A 723 -43.64 5.21 -4.60
N VAL A 724 -43.94 6.02 -3.58
CA VAL A 724 -45.25 5.99 -2.91
C VAL A 724 -46.36 6.41 -3.86
N ALA A 725 -46.17 7.50 -4.62
CA ALA A 725 -47.19 8.01 -5.53
C ALA A 725 -47.56 6.99 -6.61
N PHE A 726 -46.58 6.45 -7.35
CA PHE A 726 -46.86 5.53 -8.44
C PHE A 726 -47.36 4.17 -7.95
N CYS A 727 -46.87 3.65 -6.82
CA CYS A 727 -47.40 2.43 -6.22
C CYS A 727 -48.85 2.60 -5.76
N VAL A 728 -49.19 3.72 -5.11
CA VAL A 728 -50.56 3.98 -4.64
C VAL A 728 -51.55 4.09 -5.81
N PHE A 729 -51.21 4.86 -6.85
CA PHE A 729 -52.08 4.99 -8.02
C PHE A 729 -52.13 3.71 -8.87
N GLY A 730 -51.02 2.99 -8.99
CA GLY A 730 -50.99 1.67 -9.64
C GLY A 730 -51.90 0.67 -8.93
N ALA A 731 -51.78 0.58 -7.60
CA ALA A 731 -52.63 -0.29 -6.79
C ALA A 731 -54.11 0.11 -6.86
N PHE A 732 -54.42 1.40 -6.95
CA PHE A 732 -55.79 1.89 -7.17
C PHE A 732 -56.39 1.34 -8.47
N TRP A 733 -55.67 1.45 -9.60
CA TRP A 733 -56.15 0.97 -10.88
C TRP A 733 -56.28 -0.56 -10.95
N ILE A 734 -55.33 -1.29 -10.36
CA ILE A 734 -55.43 -2.75 -10.22
C ILE A 734 -56.68 -3.13 -9.42
N SER A 735 -56.91 -2.46 -8.28
CA SER A 735 -58.06 -2.74 -7.41
C SER A 735 -59.39 -2.42 -8.12
N LEU A 736 -59.47 -1.30 -8.84
CA LEU A 736 -60.66 -0.89 -9.57
C LEU A 736 -60.97 -1.85 -10.73
N ALA A 737 -59.96 -2.24 -11.52
CA ALA A 737 -60.13 -3.17 -12.63
C ALA A 737 -60.50 -4.58 -12.13
N PHE A 738 -59.89 -5.04 -11.03
CA PHE A 738 -60.20 -6.34 -10.43
C PHE A 738 -61.62 -6.40 -9.87
N PHE A 739 -62.04 -5.37 -9.11
CA PHE A 739 -63.39 -5.29 -8.57
C PHE A 739 -64.46 -5.24 -9.68
N THR A 740 -64.24 -4.41 -10.70
CA THR A 740 -65.20 -4.31 -11.84
C THR A 740 -65.29 -5.60 -12.63
N THR A 741 -64.17 -6.29 -12.87
CA THR A 741 -64.15 -7.59 -13.59
C THR A 741 -64.85 -8.69 -12.80
N LEU A 742 -64.59 -8.79 -11.49
CA LEU A 742 -65.21 -9.81 -10.64
C LEU A 742 -66.68 -9.54 -10.35
N SER A 743 -67.09 -8.27 -10.25
CA SER A 743 -68.50 -7.91 -10.15
C SER A 743 -69.24 -8.22 -11.47
N ALA A 744 -68.63 -7.98 -12.64
CA ALA A 744 -69.18 -8.38 -13.93
C ALA A 744 -69.30 -9.91 -14.08
N ALA A 745 -68.36 -10.66 -13.49
CA ALA A 745 -68.41 -12.13 -13.41
C ALA A 745 -69.37 -12.66 -12.33
N LYS A 746 -70.11 -11.78 -11.63
CA LYS A 746 -71.03 -12.10 -10.52
C LYS A 746 -70.37 -12.81 -9.33
N VAL A 747 -69.04 -12.66 -9.17
CA VAL A 747 -68.27 -13.22 -8.05
C VAL A 747 -68.44 -12.38 -6.78
N PHE A 748 -68.56 -11.05 -6.95
CA PHE A 748 -68.88 -10.12 -5.88
C PHE A 748 -70.20 -9.41 -6.17
N GLU A 749 -70.96 -9.12 -5.11
CA GLU A 749 -72.12 -8.23 -5.23
C GLU A 749 -71.67 -6.83 -5.70
N PRO A 750 -72.45 -6.16 -6.54
CA PRO A 750 -72.15 -4.78 -6.95
C PRO A 750 -72.03 -3.89 -5.73
N MET A 751 -71.14 -2.90 -5.79
CA MET A 751 -70.84 -2.05 -4.65
C MET A 751 -72.13 -1.40 -4.08
N PRO A 752 -72.32 -1.39 -2.74
CA PRO A 752 -73.48 -0.76 -2.14
C PRO A 752 -73.65 0.69 -2.62
N VAL A 753 -74.89 1.14 -2.75
CA VAL A 753 -75.21 2.51 -3.21
C VAL A 753 -74.48 3.53 -2.32
N GLY A 754 -73.51 4.25 -2.90
CA GLY A 754 -72.67 5.23 -2.20
C GLY A 754 -71.24 4.77 -1.86
N GLY A 755 -70.92 3.48 -2.02
CA GLY A 755 -69.57 2.95 -1.80
C GLY A 755 -68.52 3.57 -2.73
N ASP A 756 -68.84 3.74 -4.02
CA ASP A 756 -67.94 4.36 -5.00
C ASP A 756 -67.59 5.80 -4.60
N ARG A 757 -68.56 6.53 -4.04
CA ARG A 757 -68.38 7.90 -3.57
C ARG A 757 -67.44 7.95 -2.37
N LEU A 758 -67.61 7.04 -1.41
CA LEU A 758 -66.73 6.95 -0.25
C LEU A 758 -65.29 6.61 -0.67
N MET A 759 -65.11 5.62 -1.55
CA MET A 759 -63.80 5.22 -2.06
C MET A 759 -63.08 6.38 -2.76
N LEU A 760 -63.76 7.08 -3.67
CA LEU A 760 -63.20 8.21 -4.40
C LEU A 760 -62.88 9.39 -3.47
N SER A 761 -63.73 9.66 -2.46
CA SER A 761 -63.45 10.70 -1.45
C SER A 761 -62.23 10.36 -0.58
N LEU A 762 -62.08 9.11 -0.14
CA LEU A 762 -60.90 8.67 0.64
C LEU A 762 -59.62 8.76 -0.19
N PHE A 763 -59.66 8.37 -1.47
CA PHE A 763 -58.53 8.54 -2.37
C PHE A 763 -58.22 10.02 -2.67
N GLY A 764 -59.23 10.88 -2.70
CA GLY A 764 -59.05 12.34 -2.77
C GLY A 764 -58.28 12.89 -1.56
N CYS A 765 -58.62 12.43 -0.35
CA CYS A 765 -57.88 12.79 0.88
C CYS A 765 -56.43 12.27 0.86
N LEU A 766 -56.20 11.02 0.44
CA LEU A 766 -54.86 10.46 0.30
C LEU A 766 -54.02 11.24 -0.72
N THR A 767 -54.62 11.60 -1.86
CA THR A 767 -53.99 12.43 -2.89
C THR A 767 -53.66 13.81 -2.35
N CYS A 768 -54.48 14.38 -1.47
CA CYS A 768 -54.21 15.68 -0.84
C CYS A 768 -52.94 15.61 0.03
N ALA A 769 -52.73 14.52 0.77
CA ALA A 769 -51.49 14.31 1.51
C ALA A 769 -50.27 14.22 0.57
N LEU A 770 -50.39 13.50 -0.56
CA LEU A 770 -49.33 13.45 -1.58
C LEU A 770 -49.09 14.81 -2.24
N TRP A 771 -50.14 15.60 -2.45
CA TRP A 771 -50.03 16.95 -2.99
C TRP A 771 -49.19 17.86 -2.07
N LEU A 772 -49.37 17.81 -0.75
CA LEU A 772 -48.53 18.58 0.17
C LEU A 772 -47.04 18.23 0.05
N CYS A 773 -46.71 16.96 -0.24
CA CYS A 773 -45.32 16.53 -0.48
C CYS A 773 -44.72 17.13 -1.76
N THR A 774 -45.55 17.57 -2.73
CA THR A 774 -45.06 18.14 -4.00
C THR A 774 -44.53 19.57 -3.89
N PHE A 775 -44.72 20.26 -2.76
CA PHE A 775 -44.19 21.63 -2.58
C PHE A 775 -42.66 21.71 -2.62
N HIS A 776 -41.98 20.58 -2.44
CA HIS A 776 -40.53 20.45 -2.61
C HIS A 776 -40.10 20.04 -4.03
N THR A 777 -41.04 19.94 -4.98
CA THR A 777 -40.76 19.51 -6.36
C THR A 777 -40.75 20.72 -7.32
N ASN A 778 -41.53 20.66 -8.40
CA ASN A 778 -41.65 21.70 -9.40
C ASN A 778 -43.13 22.13 -9.55
N VAL A 779 -43.35 23.29 -10.18
CA VAL A 779 -44.69 23.88 -10.34
C VAL A 779 -45.62 22.92 -11.08
N VAL A 780 -45.13 22.22 -12.10
CA VAL A 780 -45.93 21.30 -12.93
C VAL A 780 -46.38 20.07 -12.13
N THR A 781 -45.48 19.40 -11.42
CA THR A 781 -45.82 18.25 -10.57
C THR A 781 -46.74 18.65 -9.42
N CYS A 782 -46.52 19.81 -8.80
CA CYS A 782 -47.40 20.33 -7.76
C CYS A 782 -48.80 20.63 -8.30
N TRP A 783 -48.87 21.24 -9.48
CA TRP A 783 -50.14 21.51 -10.14
C TRP A 783 -50.85 20.23 -10.56
N LEU A 784 -50.11 19.23 -11.06
CA LEU A 784 -50.65 17.92 -11.40
C LEU A 784 -51.37 17.29 -10.21
N PHE A 785 -50.71 17.16 -9.06
CA PHE A 785 -51.32 16.54 -7.87
C PHE A 785 -52.49 17.36 -7.34
N PHE A 786 -52.41 18.70 -7.36
CA PHE A 786 -53.56 19.55 -7.03
C PHE A 786 -54.76 19.26 -7.94
N SER A 787 -54.54 19.20 -9.25
CA SER A 787 -55.59 18.91 -10.22
C SER A 787 -56.16 17.50 -10.05
N VAL A 788 -55.35 16.51 -9.64
CA VAL A 788 -55.81 15.15 -9.32
C VAL A 788 -56.68 15.14 -8.05
N VAL A 789 -56.34 15.92 -7.01
CA VAL A 789 -57.20 16.08 -5.83
C VAL A 789 -58.58 16.58 -6.24
N VAL A 790 -58.63 17.65 -7.03
CA VAL A 790 -59.88 18.21 -7.55
C VAL A 790 -60.64 17.17 -8.37
N LEU A 791 -59.94 16.40 -9.22
CA LEU A 791 -60.55 15.36 -10.03
C LEU A 791 -61.25 14.29 -9.19
N PHE A 792 -60.62 13.76 -8.13
CA PHE A 792 -61.22 12.74 -7.27
C PHE A 792 -62.49 13.26 -6.57
N PHE A 793 -62.47 14.51 -6.08
CA PHE A 793 -63.65 15.10 -5.45
C PHE A 793 -64.78 15.40 -6.46
N LEU A 794 -64.45 15.83 -7.68
CA LEU A 794 -65.43 15.99 -8.76
C LEU A 794 -66.05 14.65 -9.16
N LEU A 795 -65.24 13.60 -9.30
CA LEU A 795 -65.72 12.25 -9.60
C LEU A 795 -66.62 11.71 -8.47
N ALA A 796 -66.23 11.90 -7.21
CA ALA A 796 -67.04 11.51 -6.06
C ALA A 796 -68.38 12.25 -6.01
N GLY A 797 -68.40 13.55 -6.33
CA GLY A 797 -69.62 14.34 -6.42
C GLY A 797 -70.55 13.93 -7.57
N GLY A 798 -69.99 13.35 -8.64
CA GLY A 798 -70.73 12.92 -9.84
C GLY A 798 -71.42 11.57 -9.72
N VAL A 799 -71.15 10.79 -8.65
CA VAL A 799 -71.75 9.47 -8.44
C VAL A 799 -73.24 9.61 -8.05
N GLY A 800 -74.17 9.18 -8.91
CA GLY A 800 -75.61 9.06 -8.61
C GLY A 800 -76.53 9.49 -9.77
N PRO A 801 -77.84 9.13 -9.73
CA PRO A 801 -78.75 9.28 -10.87
C PRO A 801 -79.39 10.68 -11.06
N SER A 802 -78.97 11.72 -10.32
CA SER A 802 -79.59 13.06 -10.47
C SER A 802 -79.03 13.84 -11.67
N SER A 803 -79.87 14.68 -12.29
CA SER A 803 -79.51 15.50 -13.46
C SER A 803 -78.31 16.42 -13.20
N GLU A 804 -78.19 16.99 -12.00
CA GLU A 804 -77.03 17.81 -11.59
C GLU A 804 -75.72 17.01 -11.51
N ARG A 805 -75.79 15.73 -11.11
CA ARG A 805 -74.62 14.85 -10.99
C ARG A 805 -74.12 14.35 -12.35
N VAL A 806 -75.01 14.22 -13.33
CA VAL A 806 -74.64 13.96 -14.73
C VAL A 806 -73.81 15.12 -15.30
N THR A 807 -74.21 16.36 -15.02
CA THR A 807 -73.43 17.55 -15.39
C THR A 807 -72.08 17.57 -14.70
N LEU A 808 -72.02 17.27 -13.39
CA LEU A 808 -70.77 17.20 -12.65
C LEU A 808 -69.82 16.11 -13.18
N THR A 809 -70.36 14.97 -13.62
CA THR A 809 -69.60 13.88 -14.23
C THR A 809 -68.97 14.29 -15.57
N LYS A 810 -69.68 15.09 -16.38
CA LYS A 810 -69.13 15.67 -17.61
C LYS A 810 -68.02 16.67 -17.33
N VAL A 811 -68.22 17.54 -16.33
CA VAL A 811 -67.19 18.50 -15.86
C VAL A 811 -65.95 17.76 -15.37
N ALA A 812 -66.13 16.69 -14.57
CA ALA A 812 -65.04 15.83 -14.11
C ALA A 812 -64.29 15.19 -15.28
N GLY A 813 -65.01 14.75 -16.32
CA GLY A 813 -64.44 14.23 -17.56
C GLY A 813 -63.51 15.22 -18.27
N TYR A 814 -63.98 16.45 -18.52
CA TYR A 814 -63.15 17.49 -19.13
C TYR A 814 -61.95 17.88 -18.25
N TRP A 815 -62.16 17.99 -16.94
CA TRP A 815 -61.08 18.27 -15.98
C TRP A 815 -60.03 17.15 -16.00
N GLY A 816 -60.44 15.89 -16.07
CA GLY A 816 -59.51 14.77 -16.11
C GLY A 816 -58.72 14.67 -17.42
N PHE A 817 -59.25 15.16 -18.56
CA PHE A 817 -58.44 15.34 -19.77
C PHE A 817 -57.31 16.37 -19.57
N MET A 818 -57.60 17.46 -18.85
CA MET A 818 -56.57 18.43 -18.48
C MET A 818 -55.53 17.79 -17.56
N VAL A 819 -55.95 17.03 -16.54
CA VAL A 819 -55.04 16.27 -15.67
C VAL A 819 -54.13 15.32 -16.47
N ALA A 820 -54.71 14.57 -17.41
CA ALA A 820 -53.95 13.68 -18.28
C ALA A 820 -52.93 14.44 -19.15
N ALA A 821 -53.29 15.59 -19.71
CA ALA A 821 -52.38 16.42 -20.50
C ALA A 821 -51.19 16.94 -19.67
N VAL A 822 -51.43 17.33 -18.41
CA VAL A 822 -50.38 17.79 -17.48
C VAL A 822 -49.46 16.65 -17.10
N ALA A 823 -50.00 15.47 -16.79
CA ALA A 823 -49.20 14.29 -16.47
C ALA A 823 -48.32 13.88 -17.66
N PHE A 824 -48.87 13.94 -18.87
CA PHE A 824 -48.11 13.67 -20.09
C PHE A 824 -46.99 14.71 -20.31
N TYR A 825 -47.27 15.98 -20.05
CA TYR A 825 -46.29 17.05 -20.12
C TYR A 825 -45.16 16.86 -19.10
N ASP A 826 -45.49 16.56 -17.84
CA ASP A 826 -44.50 16.34 -16.77
C ASP A 826 -43.63 15.11 -17.07
N GLY A 827 -44.24 14.02 -17.53
CA GLY A 827 -43.53 12.82 -17.98
C GLY A 827 -42.57 13.09 -19.14
N THR A 828 -43.01 13.89 -20.12
CA THR A 828 -42.18 14.30 -21.26
C THR A 828 -41.07 15.26 -20.86
N ALA A 829 -41.33 16.19 -19.95
CA ALA A 829 -40.31 17.10 -19.42
C ALA A 829 -39.22 16.32 -18.66
N ALA A 830 -39.61 15.33 -17.87
CA ALA A 830 -38.69 14.43 -17.19
C ALA A 830 -37.88 13.56 -18.16
N LEU A 831 -38.51 12.99 -19.19
CA LEU A 831 -37.82 12.17 -20.21
C LEU A 831 -36.81 13.00 -21.02
N LEU A 832 -37.22 14.16 -21.53
CA LEU A 832 -36.33 15.03 -22.31
C LEU A 832 -35.16 15.54 -21.48
N LYS A 833 -35.36 15.82 -20.20
CA LYS A 833 -34.27 16.19 -19.29
C LYS A 833 -33.23 15.08 -19.18
N GLU A 834 -33.65 13.82 -19.09
CA GLU A 834 -32.74 12.67 -19.01
C GLU A 834 -32.02 12.43 -20.34
N VAL A 835 -32.75 12.49 -21.47
CA VAL A 835 -32.18 12.25 -22.82
C VAL A 835 -31.18 13.34 -23.23
N TYR A 836 -31.47 14.61 -22.95
CA TYR A 836 -30.64 15.74 -23.39
C TYR A 836 -29.70 16.26 -22.29
N GLY A 837 -29.73 15.71 -21.07
CA GLY A 837 -28.91 16.14 -19.93
C GLY A 837 -29.18 17.56 -19.41
N ARG A 838 -30.19 18.25 -19.96
CA ARG A 838 -30.60 19.62 -19.61
C ARG A 838 -32.11 19.77 -19.66
N GLN A 839 -32.66 20.70 -18.87
CA GLN A 839 -34.09 20.98 -18.89
C GLN A 839 -34.49 21.56 -20.26
N VAL A 840 -35.29 20.82 -21.03
CA VAL A 840 -35.77 21.25 -22.36
C VAL A 840 -37.15 21.89 -22.26
N LEU A 841 -38.06 21.29 -21.49
CA LEU A 841 -39.41 21.81 -21.23
C LEU A 841 -39.46 22.54 -19.88
N PRO A 842 -40.08 23.72 -19.75
CA PRO A 842 -40.13 24.46 -18.50
C PRO A 842 -41.04 23.79 -17.45
N VAL A 843 -40.48 23.45 -16.27
CA VAL A 843 -41.26 22.93 -15.13
C VAL A 843 -41.20 23.79 -13.87
N TRP A 844 -40.31 24.79 -13.83
CA TRP A 844 -40.05 25.76 -12.74
C TRP A 844 -39.97 25.16 -11.31
N PRO A 845 -38.79 25.12 -10.66
CA PRO A 845 -38.68 24.61 -9.29
C PRO A 845 -39.38 25.53 -8.27
N LEU A 846 -40.05 24.94 -7.27
CA LEU A 846 -40.79 25.70 -6.23
C LEU A 846 -39.92 26.22 -5.08
N LYS A 847 -38.63 25.83 -5.01
CA LYS A 847 -37.62 26.41 -4.11
C LYS A 847 -36.51 27.11 -4.91
N PRO A 848 -36.03 28.29 -4.47
CA PRO A 848 -34.87 28.92 -5.08
C PRO A 848 -33.58 28.14 -4.77
N VAL A 849 -32.76 27.89 -5.78
CA VAL A 849 -31.37 27.42 -5.62
C VAL A 849 -30.53 28.60 -5.15
N ASN A 850 -30.19 28.65 -3.86
CA ASN A 850 -29.22 29.62 -3.35
C ASN A 850 -27.85 29.32 -3.97
N LYS A 851 -27.38 30.20 -4.87
CA LYS A 851 -25.96 30.36 -5.15
C LYS A 851 -25.34 31.15 -3.99
N ILE A 852 -24.61 30.49 -3.10
CA ILE A 852 -23.71 31.15 -2.16
C ILE A 852 -22.29 30.90 -2.67
N SER A 853 -21.64 32.00 -3.05
CA SER A 853 -20.20 32.12 -3.28
C SER A 853 -19.49 32.06 -1.94
N LEU A 854 -18.45 31.24 -1.82
CA LEU A 854 -17.48 31.28 -0.74
C LEU A 854 -16.81 32.67 -0.67
N GLY A 855 -16.82 33.27 0.50
CA GLY A 855 -16.15 34.53 0.83
C GLY A 855 -16.61 35.01 2.20
N ASP A 856 -15.68 35.00 3.16
CA ASP A 856 -15.76 35.60 4.49
C ASP A 856 -16.61 34.92 5.56
N PHE A 857 -15.95 34.08 6.39
CA PHE A 857 -16.17 34.12 7.85
C PHE A 857 -14.89 33.71 8.59
N GLY A 858 -14.04 34.71 8.80
CA GLY A 858 -13.14 34.77 9.94
C GLY A 858 -13.73 35.68 11.02
N THR A 859 -13.83 35.16 12.24
CA THR A 859 -13.80 35.88 13.53
C THR A 859 -14.89 36.90 13.94
N LYS A 860 -15.58 36.50 15.03
CA LYS A 860 -15.93 37.27 16.24
C LYS A 860 -17.09 38.30 16.23
N ARG A 861 -18.14 37.88 16.96
CA ARG A 861 -18.71 38.48 18.20
C ARG A 861 -19.36 39.88 18.19
N PHE A 862 -20.55 39.89 18.80
CA PHE A 862 -21.22 40.93 19.60
C PHE A 862 -22.10 42.02 18.91
N LEU A 863 -23.38 41.96 19.29
CA LEU A 863 -24.30 43.02 19.77
C LEU A 863 -24.74 44.18 18.85
N THR A 864 -26.08 44.33 18.84
CA THR A 864 -26.90 45.56 18.95
C THR A 864 -27.06 46.52 17.75
N THR A 865 -28.32 46.54 17.30
CA THR A 865 -29.23 47.68 17.05
C THR A 865 -28.89 48.85 16.10
N GLU A 866 -29.97 49.27 15.45
CA GLU A 866 -30.29 50.61 14.92
C GLU A 866 -29.82 51.03 13.50
N THR A 867 -30.82 51.00 12.61
CA THR A 867 -31.31 52.10 11.75
C THR A 867 -30.40 53.32 11.50
N ALA A 868 -30.11 53.63 10.22
CA ALA A 868 -30.71 54.79 9.50
C ALA A 868 -30.03 55.13 8.15
N ARG A 869 -30.89 55.38 7.15
CA ARG A 869 -30.85 56.38 6.04
C ARG A 869 -29.55 56.72 5.26
N LYS A 870 -29.65 56.42 3.95
CA LYS A 870 -29.41 57.24 2.72
C LYS A 870 -28.49 58.49 2.79
N SER A 871 -27.51 58.54 1.87
CA SER A 871 -27.28 59.67 0.93
C SER A 871 -26.34 59.21 -0.23
N THR A 872 -26.82 59.20 -1.47
CA THR A 872 -26.57 60.13 -2.60
C THR A 872 -25.18 60.09 -3.25
N GLY A 873 -25.16 59.80 -4.57
CA GLY A 873 -24.09 60.24 -5.47
C GLY A 873 -24.01 59.51 -6.81
N GLY A 874 -24.51 60.13 -7.90
CA GLY A 874 -23.83 60.04 -9.21
C GLY A 874 -24.50 59.33 -10.40
N LYS A 875 -25.44 60.06 -11.04
CA LYS A 875 -25.80 60.19 -12.47
C LYS A 875 -25.31 59.21 -13.58
N ALA A 876 -26.28 58.86 -14.44
CA ALA A 876 -26.36 58.06 -15.70
C ALA A 876 -25.68 58.70 -16.95
N PRO A 877 -25.78 58.23 -18.24
CA PRO A 877 -26.68 57.24 -18.93
C PRO A 877 -26.00 56.25 -19.97
N ARG A 878 -26.57 55.07 -20.33
CA ARG A 878 -27.50 54.72 -21.47
C ARG A 878 -27.17 55.39 -22.83
N LYS A 879 -27.28 54.84 -24.05
CA LYS A 879 -27.97 53.68 -24.70
C LYS A 879 -27.63 53.71 -26.22
N GLN A 880 -27.79 52.59 -26.97
CA GLN A 880 -28.47 52.42 -28.30
C GLN A 880 -27.96 51.13 -29.00
N LEU A 881 -28.74 50.06 -29.29
CA LEU A 881 -29.93 49.82 -30.14
C LEU A 881 -29.66 49.48 -31.63
N ALA A 882 -29.62 48.16 -31.91
CA ALA A 882 -30.31 47.34 -32.93
C ALA A 882 -30.52 47.75 -34.42
N THR A 883 -30.17 46.77 -35.31
CA THR A 883 -30.87 46.29 -36.56
C THR A 883 -30.96 47.20 -37.80
N LYS A 884 -31.01 46.78 -39.08
CA LYS A 884 -31.23 45.51 -39.82
C LYS A 884 -30.87 45.72 -41.33
N ALA A 885 -30.39 44.66 -41.99
CA ALA A 885 -30.68 44.16 -43.37
C ALA A 885 -30.67 45.04 -44.67
N ALA A 886 -30.02 44.47 -45.73
CA ALA A 886 -30.58 44.05 -47.05
C ALA A 886 -29.87 44.55 -48.35
N ARG A 887 -29.42 43.55 -49.17
CA ARG A 887 -29.46 43.35 -50.66
C ARG A 887 -29.21 44.56 -51.62
N LYS A 888 -28.46 44.48 -52.73
CA LYS A 888 -28.55 43.58 -53.93
C LYS A 888 -27.38 43.86 -54.93
N SER A 889 -27.27 43.01 -55.96
CA SER A 889 -26.23 42.72 -56.98
C SER A 889 -26.06 43.64 -58.22
N ALA A 890 -24.84 43.67 -58.85
CA ALA A 890 -24.50 43.41 -60.29
C ALA A 890 -22.99 43.80 -60.61
N PRO A 891 -22.37 43.60 -61.81
CA PRO A 891 -21.31 42.59 -62.03
C PRO A 891 -19.94 43.05 -62.65
N ALA A 892 -18.96 42.13 -62.57
CA ALA A 892 -17.78 41.84 -63.42
C ALA A 892 -16.92 42.95 -64.08
N THR A 893 -15.62 42.99 -63.70
CA THR A 893 -14.47 43.14 -64.62
C THR A 893 -13.23 42.43 -64.05
N GLY A 894 -12.49 41.74 -64.91
CA GLY A 894 -11.35 40.91 -64.56
C GLY A 894 -10.08 41.71 -64.23
N GLY A 895 -9.22 41.12 -63.39
CA GLY A 895 -7.88 41.65 -63.13
C GLY A 895 -7.17 40.96 -61.97
N VAL A 896 -6.13 40.18 -62.29
CA VAL A 896 -5.07 39.65 -61.42
C VAL A 896 -5.52 38.58 -60.40
N LYS A 897 -4.96 37.37 -60.49
CA LYS A 897 -5.03 36.37 -59.40
C LYS A 897 -4.39 36.98 -58.15
N LYS A 898 -5.22 37.57 -57.28
CA LYS A 898 -4.79 37.99 -55.94
C LYS A 898 -4.20 36.78 -55.23
N PRO A 899 -3.05 36.91 -54.54
CA PRO A 899 -2.51 35.83 -53.73
C PRO A 899 -3.61 35.38 -52.78
N HIS A 900 -3.91 34.07 -52.77
CA HIS A 900 -4.98 33.51 -51.97
C HIS A 900 -4.72 33.85 -50.50
N ARG A 901 -5.40 34.89 -50.01
CA ARG A 901 -5.26 35.36 -48.63
C ARG A 901 -6.02 34.37 -47.75
N TYR A 902 -5.28 33.39 -47.25
CA TYR A 902 -5.78 32.48 -46.24
C TYR A 902 -6.34 33.27 -45.06
N ARG A 903 -7.43 32.78 -44.45
CA ARG A 903 -7.94 33.38 -43.21
C ARG A 903 -6.79 33.43 -42.20
N PRO A 904 -6.67 34.51 -41.39
CA PRO A 904 -5.67 34.58 -40.33
C PRO A 904 -5.69 33.29 -39.50
N GLY A 905 -4.52 32.65 -39.34
CA GLY A 905 -4.36 31.36 -38.64
C GLY A 905 -4.48 30.10 -39.51
N THR A 906 -4.99 30.17 -40.75
CA THR A 906 -5.11 28.97 -41.61
C THR A 906 -3.76 28.45 -42.12
N VAL A 907 -2.78 29.33 -42.39
CA VAL A 907 -1.41 28.92 -42.76
C VAL A 907 -0.72 28.25 -41.57
N ALA A 908 -0.80 28.87 -40.38
CA ALA A 908 -0.26 28.31 -39.14
C ALA A 908 -0.88 26.94 -38.81
N LEU A 909 -2.20 26.78 -38.93
CA LEU A 909 -2.86 25.48 -38.72
C LEU A 909 -2.45 24.42 -39.76
N ARG A 910 -2.17 24.83 -41.01
CA ARG A 910 -1.67 23.93 -42.05
C ARG A 910 -0.23 23.49 -41.76
N GLU A 911 0.61 24.39 -41.27
CA GLU A 911 1.98 24.08 -40.82
C GLU A 911 1.99 23.21 -39.56
N ILE A 912 1.18 23.53 -38.55
CA ILE A 912 1.00 22.70 -37.34
C ILE A 912 0.59 21.28 -37.74
N ARG A 913 -0.41 21.12 -38.62
CA ARG A 913 -0.82 19.79 -39.12
C ARG A 913 0.25 19.09 -39.96
N LYS A 914 1.09 19.85 -40.67
CA LYS A 914 2.24 19.29 -41.42
C LYS A 914 3.28 18.74 -40.46
N TYR A 915 3.65 19.50 -39.43
CA TYR A 915 4.62 19.08 -38.41
C TYR A 915 4.07 17.97 -37.50
N GLN A 916 2.79 18.01 -37.11
CA GLN A 916 2.12 16.92 -36.38
C GLN A 916 2.07 15.60 -37.14
N LYS A 917 2.21 15.62 -38.47
CA LYS A 917 2.26 14.42 -39.32
C LYS A 917 3.67 14.04 -39.77
N SER A 918 4.66 14.88 -39.45
CA SER A 918 6.06 14.65 -39.83
C SER A 918 6.81 14.04 -38.65
N THR A 919 7.73 13.12 -38.94
CA THR A 919 8.72 12.61 -37.98
C THR A 919 10.09 13.26 -38.20
N GLU A 920 10.17 14.31 -39.01
CA GLU A 920 11.41 15.06 -39.25
C GLU A 920 11.71 16.02 -38.09
N LEU A 921 13.01 16.15 -37.77
CA LEU A 921 13.52 17.10 -36.79
C LEU A 921 13.28 18.56 -37.25
N LEU A 922 12.83 19.40 -36.32
CA LEU A 922 12.44 20.80 -36.52
C LEU A 922 13.66 21.73 -36.63
N ILE A 923 14.77 21.40 -35.96
CA ILE A 923 16.01 22.18 -36.02
C ILE A 923 16.84 21.71 -37.22
N ARG A 924 17.43 22.65 -37.96
CA ARG A 924 18.32 22.28 -39.07
C ARG A 924 19.61 21.67 -38.51
N LYS A 925 19.96 20.48 -39.01
CA LYS A 925 21.10 19.66 -38.57
C LYS A 925 22.44 20.40 -38.57
N LEU A 926 22.74 21.18 -39.62
CA LEU A 926 24.04 21.84 -39.77
C LEU A 926 24.26 22.98 -38.74
N PRO A 927 23.31 23.91 -38.51
CA PRO A 927 23.39 24.84 -37.39
C PRO A 927 23.49 24.18 -36.01
N PHE A 928 22.67 23.15 -35.74
CA PHE A 928 22.71 22.43 -34.46
C PHE A 928 24.08 21.79 -34.22
N GLN A 929 24.65 21.14 -35.23
CA GLN A 929 25.98 20.55 -35.15
C GLN A 929 27.07 21.59 -34.88
N ARG A 930 26.96 22.81 -35.41
CA ARG A 930 27.92 23.89 -35.12
C ARG A 930 27.82 24.32 -33.66
N LEU A 931 26.61 24.51 -33.14
CA LEU A 931 26.38 24.88 -31.74
C LEU A 931 26.89 23.81 -30.76
N VAL A 932 26.65 22.52 -31.05
CA VAL A 932 27.17 21.42 -30.22
C VAL A 932 28.70 21.45 -30.17
N ARG A 933 29.36 21.76 -31.28
CA ARG A 933 30.84 21.83 -31.33
C ARG A 933 31.37 23.06 -30.58
N GLU A 934 30.69 24.19 -30.69
CA GLU A 934 31.02 25.43 -29.96
C GLU A 934 30.92 25.19 -28.45
N ILE A 935 29.79 24.70 -27.95
CA ILE A 935 29.61 24.40 -26.53
C ILE A 935 30.61 23.34 -26.05
N ALA A 936 30.88 22.31 -26.85
CA ALA A 936 31.82 21.26 -26.48
C ALA A 936 33.27 21.77 -26.32
N GLN A 937 33.66 22.82 -27.04
CA GLN A 937 34.99 23.42 -26.91
C GLN A 937 35.20 24.04 -25.52
N ASP A 938 34.16 24.54 -24.86
CA ASP A 938 34.23 25.09 -23.50
C ASP A 938 34.52 24.01 -22.44
N PHE A 939 34.18 22.75 -22.71
CA PHE A 939 34.43 21.63 -21.81
C PHE A 939 35.75 20.90 -22.12
N LYS A 940 36.06 20.69 -23.40
CA LYS A 940 37.29 20.00 -23.83
C LYS A 940 37.62 20.31 -25.29
N THR A 941 38.84 20.78 -25.55
CA THR A 941 39.26 21.37 -26.84
C THR A 941 39.43 20.39 -28.00
N ASP A 942 39.34 19.06 -27.80
CA ASP A 942 39.64 18.03 -28.82
C ASP A 942 38.57 16.93 -28.96
N LEU A 943 37.29 17.25 -28.81
CA LEU A 943 36.21 16.28 -28.97
C LEU A 943 35.81 16.08 -30.45
N ARG A 944 35.91 14.84 -30.94
CA ARG A 944 35.37 14.41 -32.25
C ARG A 944 34.02 13.74 -32.05
N PHE A 945 32.96 14.32 -32.64
CA PHE A 945 31.61 13.77 -32.59
C PHE A 945 31.34 12.82 -33.76
N GLN A 946 30.86 11.61 -33.46
CA GLN A 946 30.25 10.73 -34.45
C GLN A 946 28.90 11.29 -34.92
N SER A 947 28.52 11.01 -36.18
CA SER A 947 27.26 11.49 -36.77
C SER A 947 26.02 11.05 -36.00
N SER A 948 26.05 9.84 -35.44
CA SER A 948 24.99 9.27 -34.60
C SER A 948 24.86 9.98 -33.25
N ALA A 949 25.99 10.37 -32.64
CA ALA A 949 25.98 11.12 -31.38
C ALA A 949 25.37 12.52 -31.55
N VAL A 950 25.69 13.21 -32.66
CA VAL A 950 25.06 14.52 -32.97
C VAL A 950 23.56 14.37 -33.20
N LEU A 951 23.13 13.29 -33.87
CA LEU A 951 21.71 13.01 -34.08
C LEU A 951 20.97 12.74 -32.77
N ALA A 952 21.53 11.90 -31.89
CA ALA A 952 20.95 11.61 -30.57
C ALA A 952 20.85 12.86 -29.68
N LEU A 953 21.86 13.72 -29.70
CA LEU A 953 21.82 15.02 -29.00
C LEU A 953 20.73 15.93 -29.59
N GLN A 954 20.54 15.91 -30.90
CA GLN A 954 19.51 16.70 -31.56
C GLN A 954 18.11 16.22 -31.20
N GLU A 955 17.87 14.90 -31.27
CA GLU A 955 16.60 14.28 -30.87
C GLU A 955 16.27 14.58 -29.41
N ALA A 956 17.24 14.43 -28.50
CA ALA A 956 17.04 14.72 -27.09
C ALA A 956 16.74 16.21 -26.83
N ALA A 957 17.46 17.12 -27.50
CA ALA A 957 17.25 18.55 -27.35
C ALA A 957 15.88 19.00 -27.87
N GLU A 958 15.45 18.49 -29.03
CA GLU A 958 14.15 18.81 -29.60
C GLU A 958 13.00 18.23 -28.78
N ALA A 959 13.11 16.98 -28.32
CA ALA A 959 12.12 16.37 -27.44
C ALA A 959 11.94 17.18 -26.14
N TYR A 960 13.05 17.61 -25.55
CA TYR A 960 13.05 18.45 -24.36
C TYR A 960 12.38 19.81 -24.62
N LEU A 961 12.75 20.52 -25.70
CA LEU A 961 12.21 21.84 -26.05
C LEU A 961 10.71 21.76 -26.36
N VAL A 962 10.27 20.76 -27.12
CA VAL A 962 8.86 20.57 -27.46
C VAL A 962 8.04 20.38 -26.17
N GLY A 963 8.49 19.50 -25.28
CA GLY A 963 7.83 19.33 -23.98
C GLY A 963 7.81 20.62 -23.17
N LEU A 964 8.93 21.36 -23.11
CA LEU A 964 9.00 22.61 -22.34
C LEU A 964 8.02 23.65 -22.88
N PHE A 965 7.88 23.78 -24.20
CA PHE A 965 6.91 24.70 -24.81
C PHE A 965 5.46 24.24 -24.62
N GLU A 966 5.19 22.93 -24.60
CA GLU A 966 3.88 22.39 -24.27
C GLU A 966 3.45 22.78 -22.85
N ASP A 967 4.31 22.54 -21.86
CA ASP A 967 4.04 22.90 -20.46
C ASP A 967 3.93 24.42 -20.27
N THR A 968 4.77 25.18 -20.98
CA THR A 968 4.70 26.65 -21.00
C THR A 968 3.35 27.11 -21.54
N ASN A 969 2.86 26.49 -22.61
CA ASN A 969 1.55 26.81 -23.20
C ASN A 969 0.41 26.44 -22.24
N LEU A 970 0.50 25.31 -21.54
CA LEU A 970 -0.45 24.93 -20.48
C LEU A 970 -0.45 25.95 -19.33
N CYS A 971 0.72 26.46 -18.92
CA CYS A 971 0.82 27.54 -17.93
C CYS A 971 0.13 28.83 -18.40
N ALA A 972 0.28 29.19 -19.68
CA ALA A 972 -0.40 30.36 -20.26
C ALA A 972 -1.93 30.16 -20.29
N ILE A 973 -2.40 28.99 -20.70
CA ILE A 973 -3.83 28.62 -20.72
C ILE A 973 -4.43 28.63 -19.31
N HIS A 974 -3.74 28.06 -18.32
CA HIS A 974 -4.14 28.09 -16.92
C HIS A 974 -4.32 29.52 -16.42
N ALA A 975 -3.42 30.42 -16.82
CA ALA A 975 -3.51 31.85 -16.54
C ALA A 975 -4.51 32.62 -17.43
N LYS A 976 -5.37 31.92 -18.18
CA LYS A 976 -6.37 32.47 -19.12
C LYS A 976 -5.77 33.42 -20.17
N ARG A 977 -4.53 33.16 -20.60
CA ARG A 977 -3.82 33.93 -21.63
C ARG A 977 -3.59 33.08 -22.87
N VAL A 978 -3.67 33.74 -24.03
CA VAL A 978 -3.40 33.11 -25.35
C VAL A 978 -1.94 33.31 -25.77
N THR A 979 -1.25 34.28 -25.16
CA THR A 979 0.17 34.59 -25.45
C THR A 979 1.07 34.07 -24.34
N ILE A 980 2.06 33.26 -24.73
CA ILE A 980 3.14 32.79 -23.85
C ILE A 980 4.01 33.98 -23.42
N MET A 981 4.31 34.08 -22.14
CA MET A 981 5.20 35.07 -21.54
C MET A 981 6.44 34.40 -20.94
N PRO A 982 7.58 35.11 -20.77
CA PRO A 982 8.78 34.55 -20.15
C PRO A 982 8.54 33.92 -18.78
N LYS A 983 7.62 34.48 -17.98
CA LYS A 983 7.22 33.92 -16.68
C LYS A 983 6.57 32.53 -16.77
N ASP A 984 5.95 32.20 -17.90
CA ASP A 984 5.34 30.88 -18.12
C ASP A 984 6.41 29.82 -18.35
N ILE A 985 7.47 30.18 -19.10
CA ILE A 985 8.62 29.32 -19.31
C ILE A 985 9.36 29.11 -17.98
N GLN A 986 9.56 30.19 -17.21
CA GLN A 986 10.18 30.09 -15.89
C GLN A 986 9.38 29.22 -14.92
N LEU A 987 8.04 29.35 -14.94
CA LEU A 987 7.17 28.51 -14.13
C LEU A 987 7.22 27.04 -14.61
N ALA A 988 7.15 26.78 -15.91
CA ALA A 988 7.26 25.44 -16.47
C ALA A 988 8.61 24.78 -16.11
N ARG A 989 9.73 25.52 -16.20
CA ARG A 989 11.05 25.04 -15.77
C ARG A 989 11.09 24.73 -14.26
N ARG A 990 10.51 25.60 -13.42
CA ARG A 990 10.40 25.34 -11.97
C ARG A 990 9.56 24.11 -11.66
N ILE A 991 8.44 23.92 -12.36
CA ILE A 991 7.57 22.74 -12.20
C ILE A 991 8.30 21.47 -12.64
N ARG A 992 9.11 21.54 -13.71
CA ARG A 992 10.00 20.46 -14.18
C ARG A 992 11.20 20.18 -13.26
N GLY A 993 11.35 20.93 -12.15
CA GLY A 993 12.45 20.77 -11.21
C GLY A 993 13.77 21.41 -11.65
N GLU A 994 13.77 22.23 -12.70
CA GLU A 994 14.95 22.97 -13.14
C GLU A 994 15.08 24.27 -12.34
N ARG A 995 16.22 24.44 -11.69
CA ARG A 995 16.56 25.71 -11.02
C ARG A 995 16.69 26.81 -12.08
N ALA A 996 16.04 27.95 -11.82
CA ALA A 996 16.07 29.13 -12.68
C ALA A 996 17.47 29.75 -12.75
#